data_AF-A0A523XJH1-F1
#
_entry.id   AF-A0A523XJH1-F1
#
_cell.length_a   1.000
_cell.length_b   1.000
_cell.length_c   1.000
_cell.angle_alpha   90.00
_cell.angle_beta   90.00
_cell.angle_gamma   90.00
#
_symmetry.space_group_name_H-M   'P 1'
#
loop_
_entity.id
_entity.type
_entity.pdbx_description
1 polymer ?
#
loop_
_entity_poly.entity_id
_entity_poly.type
_entity_poly.pdbx_seq_one_letter_code
_entity_poly.pdbx_strand_id
1 'polypeptide(L)'
;MQNKILFYLLIPLLFYLFSVKGLKGEEESTEIFYKLKLSSLGFPTAEKEKDAWGINELKLFKNKLYIGYGDAVANTGPTDVIYFDIKNRRFVKEFRVDDEAIYKYQVIDGNLVIPGPDATEDWELGNIYILTENGWIKKRTVTHGIHINELASFDNKWYVATGNYFDFGEDEMFAFGGILCSEDQGNTWKLVYASPTDDKSVFRIGSLIRYKDKLYVFPYAIMGMKKEEIPEEYHDYLSDRYENHYLIFTDDALGPSDVIVFNGKIWRYMDLIQTPNVCFISPFIFRGKLILSLLTGRYVDYLSLKNGLPGNASSSLLAFDGEKTVRLALKYSLIRDVVIKKDRLLLLILKDDDYFIVETQDLEKWRYYSLTQSLRSPRSIEFDGSSFYIGTEGGNIFKSIGMNKLTDLSSLDYDEPLRFFGAAELPRDGKWYWAAITGWEKWGRLTRFSCEIQKANIIYIETENVSSLNIFIPFPEIDNEKPLEVRINNEKYFKDNLDGCTELICTKSEGMRWDVEKGVGSAETFQYKKKVIGKAEAELKREGDDPQIGSFVADVLSWIVSADAAIIPRSGIRKDLRKGDISLEDIFDLNYRDIIYTFRVKGAELYKMMDFNIKLNEDRRCCVSGFNFTYRVVEELGKNNIVEFPVDPSKEFRIATTGYLVRRMLKFLGDEVNCKNSDITMNEAMMRWFQQFGKISSIKPRIKRIE
;
A
#
# COMPACT_ATOMS: atom_id res chain seq x y z
N MET A 1 15.19 75.73 -45.75
CA MET A 1 16.09 76.16 -44.66
C MET A 1 15.87 75.19 -43.49
N GLN A 2 16.95 74.64 -42.95
CA GLN A 2 17.09 73.77 -41.75
C GLN A 2 16.17 74.17 -40.57
N ASN A 3 15.87 73.39 -39.52
CA ASN A 3 16.17 72.05 -39.03
C ASN A 3 15.27 71.81 -37.79
N LYS A 4 15.03 70.53 -37.48
CA LYS A 4 14.85 69.91 -36.14
C LYS A 4 13.78 70.47 -35.17
N ILE A 5 12.77 69.64 -34.89
CA ILE A 5 12.15 69.52 -33.56
C ILE A 5 11.96 68.03 -33.22
N LEU A 6 12.19 67.74 -31.95
CA LEU A 6 12.29 66.45 -31.28
C LEU A 6 11.00 66.21 -30.45
N PHE A 7 10.66 64.92 -30.28
CA PHE A 7 9.99 64.28 -29.13
C PHE A 7 8.45 64.07 -29.00
N TYR A 8 8.15 62.78 -28.72
CA TYR A 8 7.13 62.14 -27.85
C TYR A 8 5.72 61.72 -28.34
N LEU A 9 5.56 60.37 -28.39
CA LEU A 9 4.51 59.48 -27.83
C LEU A 9 2.99 59.64 -28.14
N LEU A 10 2.36 58.45 -28.32
CA LEU A 10 0.94 58.04 -28.26
C LEU A 10 0.09 57.99 -29.56
N ILE A 11 -0.20 56.73 -30.01
CA ILE A 11 -1.50 56.06 -30.37
C ILE A 11 -2.56 56.91 -31.16
N PRO A 12 -3.35 56.44 -32.19
CA PRO A 12 -3.99 55.11 -32.38
C PRO A 12 -4.30 54.63 -33.85
N LEU A 13 -5.01 53.49 -33.92
CA LEU A 13 -6.11 53.12 -34.86
C LEU A 13 -5.89 53.18 -36.38
N LEU A 14 -5.93 52.00 -37.01
CA LEU A 14 -6.64 51.83 -38.28
C LEU A 14 -7.52 50.57 -38.20
N PHE A 15 -8.82 50.80 -37.98
CA PHE A 15 -9.91 49.85 -38.21
C PHE A 15 -10.37 50.02 -39.67
N TYR A 16 -10.37 48.95 -40.47
CA TYR A 16 -11.37 48.76 -41.52
C TYR A 16 -11.57 47.26 -41.82
N LEU A 17 -12.61 46.74 -41.17
CA LEU A 17 -13.61 45.77 -41.63
C LEU A 17 -13.31 44.92 -42.89
N PHE A 18 -13.24 43.59 -42.69
CA PHE A 18 -14.03 42.64 -43.49
C PHE A 18 -14.55 41.49 -42.61
N SER A 19 -15.88 41.49 -42.45
CA SER A 19 -16.79 40.34 -42.31
C SER A 19 -16.34 39.12 -41.49
N VAL A 20 -16.67 39.12 -40.20
CA VAL A 20 -16.76 37.92 -39.36
C VAL A 20 -18.15 37.33 -39.54
N LYS A 21 -18.28 36.26 -40.32
CA LYS A 21 -19.35 35.27 -40.22
C LYS A 21 -18.88 33.92 -40.75
N GLY A 22 -18.83 32.94 -39.85
CA GLY A 22 -18.95 31.52 -40.18
C GLY A 22 -17.68 30.69 -40.05
N LEU A 23 -17.78 29.64 -39.22
CA LEU A 23 -16.90 28.48 -39.08
C LEU A 23 -15.79 28.57 -38.00
N LYS A 24 -16.20 28.89 -36.76
CA LYS A 24 -15.82 28.01 -35.64
C LYS A 24 -16.96 27.01 -35.47
N GLY A 25 -16.81 25.83 -36.06
CA GLY A 25 -17.45 24.65 -35.49
C GLY A 25 -16.71 24.39 -34.19
N GLU A 26 -17.33 24.74 -33.07
CA GLU A 26 -17.02 24.04 -31.82
C GLU A 26 -17.41 22.58 -32.09
N GLU A 27 -16.41 21.70 -32.21
CA GLU A 27 -16.67 20.27 -32.08
C GLU A 27 -17.28 20.09 -30.68
N GLU A 28 -18.59 19.84 -30.62
CA GLU A 28 -19.25 19.39 -29.39
C GLU A 28 -18.42 18.25 -28.82
N SER A 29 -17.91 18.42 -27.60
CA SER A 29 -17.16 17.36 -26.92
C SER A 29 -18.03 16.11 -26.87
N THR A 30 -17.58 15.02 -27.50
CA THR A 30 -18.28 13.72 -27.53
C THR A 30 -18.25 12.99 -26.19
N GLU A 31 -17.54 13.54 -25.21
CA GLU A 31 -17.42 13.01 -23.86
C GLU A 31 -18.71 13.22 -23.07
N ILE A 32 -19.18 12.15 -22.42
CA ILE A 32 -20.36 12.20 -21.56
C ILE A 32 -19.93 11.90 -20.13
N PHE A 33 -20.24 12.82 -19.22
CA PHE A 33 -19.88 12.72 -17.82
C PHE A 33 -21.07 12.31 -16.96
N TYR A 34 -20.80 11.44 -15.99
CA TYR A 34 -21.72 10.97 -14.96
C TYR A 34 -21.05 11.09 -13.60
N LYS A 35 -21.84 11.38 -12.58
CA LYS A 35 -21.45 11.34 -11.16
C LYS A 35 -22.02 10.07 -10.53
N LEU A 36 -21.18 9.27 -9.87
CA LEU A 36 -21.62 8.05 -9.20
C LEU A 36 -22.03 8.31 -7.75
N LYS A 37 -23.18 7.75 -7.35
CA LYS A 37 -23.58 7.67 -5.95
C LYS A 37 -23.07 6.38 -5.34
N LEU A 38 -22.32 6.47 -4.25
CA LEU A 38 -21.54 5.36 -3.70
C LEU A 38 -21.98 4.97 -2.30
N SER A 39 -21.94 3.67 -2.01
CA SER A 39 -22.24 3.08 -0.71
C SER A 39 -21.26 1.93 -0.43
N SER A 40 -20.55 1.99 0.69
CA SER A 40 -19.58 0.96 1.07
C SER A 40 -20.28 -0.34 1.44
N LEU A 41 -19.78 -1.44 0.90
CA LEU A 41 -20.15 -2.81 1.27
C LEU A 41 -19.48 -3.22 2.58
N GLY A 42 -18.34 -2.61 2.93
CA GLY A 42 -17.56 -2.95 4.12
C GLY A 42 -16.08 -2.63 4.00
N PHE A 43 -15.37 -2.95 5.07
CA PHE A 43 -13.94 -2.82 5.23
C PHE A 43 -13.35 -4.14 5.76
N PRO A 44 -13.21 -5.16 4.89
CA PRO A 44 -12.90 -6.53 5.29
C PRO A 44 -11.48 -6.72 5.84
N THR A 45 -10.58 -5.76 5.62
CA THR A 45 -9.18 -5.79 6.02
C THR A 45 -8.89 -4.99 7.29
N ALA A 46 -9.90 -4.40 7.94
CA ALA A 46 -9.73 -3.50 9.07
C ALA A 46 -8.97 -4.08 10.27
N GLU A 47 -9.01 -5.41 10.48
CA GLU A 47 -8.24 -6.07 11.56
C GLU A 47 -6.77 -6.33 11.22
N LYS A 48 -6.39 -6.15 9.95
CA LYS A 48 -4.99 -6.25 9.53
C LYS A 48 -4.24 -4.97 9.91
N GLU A 49 -2.92 -5.03 9.83
CA GLU A 49 -2.14 -3.80 9.94
C GLU A 49 -2.41 -2.86 8.76
N LYS A 50 -2.12 -1.58 8.97
CA LYS A 50 -2.54 -0.50 8.05
C LYS A 50 -2.00 -0.68 6.63
N ASP A 51 -0.75 -1.13 6.49
CA ASP A 51 -0.13 -1.34 5.18
C ASP A 51 -0.84 -2.42 4.36
N ALA A 52 -1.52 -3.36 5.04
CA ALA A 52 -2.29 -4.42 4.39
C ALA A 52 -3.71 -3.99 3.96
N TRP A 53 -4.18 -2.79 4.33
CA TRP A 53 -5.59 -2.44 4.16
C TRP A 53 -6.01 -2.30 2.69
N GLY A 54 -5.09 -1.86 1.82
CA GLY A 54 -5.39 -1.50 0.44
C GLY A 54 -6.00 -2.64 -0.38
N ILE A 55 -7.06 -2.31 -1.12
CA ILE A 55 -7.74 -3.26 -2.00
C ILE A 55 -7.09 -3.22 -3.39
N ASN A 56 -6.13 -4.10 -3.61
CA ASN A 56 -5.31 -4.14 -4.81
C ASN A 56 -6.07 -4.63 -6.05
N GLU A 57 -7.02 -5.56 -5.87
CA GLU A 57 -7.77 -6.17 -6.98
C GLU A 57 -9.21 -6.48 -6.55
N LEU A 58 -10.15 -6.31 -7.47
CA LEU A 58 -11.52 -6.79 -7.34
C LEU A 58 -11.87 -7.69 -8.52
N LYS A 59 -12.31 -8.93 -8.26
CA LYS A 59 -12.59 -9.90 -9.33
C LYS A 59 -13.92 -10.61 -9.15
N LEU A 60 -14.84 -10.41 -10.09
CA LEU A 60 -16.06 -11.20 -10.17
C LEU A 60 -15.79 -12.56 -10.79
N PHE A 61 -16.07 -13.62 -10.04
CA PHE A 61 -15.98 -15.00 -10.51
C PHE A 61 -17.07 -15.86 -9.86
N LYS A 62 -17.88 -16.55 -10.67
CA LYS A 62 -19.00 -17.41 -10.23
C LYS A 62 -19.89 -16.75 -9.15
N ASN A 63 -20.35 -15.51 -9.40
CA ASN A 63 -21.19 -14.68 -8.51
C ASN A 63 -20.58 -14.31 -7.14
N LYS A 64 -19.27 -14.45 -6.99
CA LYS A 64 -18.51 -13.95 -5.85
C LYS A 64 -17.61 -12.81 -6.31
N LEU A 65 -17.49 -11.76 -5.50
CA LEU A 65 -16.51 -10.69 -5.71
C LEU A 65 -15.28 -10.97 -4.85
N TYR A 66 -14.24 -11.55 -5.44
CA TYR A 66 -12.97 -11.82 -4.78
C TYR A 66 -12.17 -10.53 -4.60
N ILE A 67 -11.44 -10.45 -3.49
CA ILE A 67 -10.78 -9.24 -3.01
C ILE A 67 -9.30 -9.56 -2.84
N GLY A 68 -8.45 -8.79 -3.53
CA GLY A 68 -7.01 -8.83 -3.41
C GLY A 68 -6.55 -7.73 -2.48
N TYR A 69 -5.68 -8.04 -1.52
CA TYR A 69 -5.17 -7.08 -0.55
C TYR A 69 -3.78 -7.48 -0.06
N GLY A 70 -3.16 -6.66 0.80
CA GLY A 70 -1.82 -6.89 1.33
C GLY A 70 -0.77 -6.06 0.59
N ASP A 71 0.46 -6.07 1.12
CA ASP A 71 1.59 -5.35 0.55
C ASP A 71 2.87 -6.18 0.72
N ALA A 72 3.47 -6.58 -0.41
CA ALA A 72 4.70 -7.34 -0.48
C ALA A 72 5.92 -6.51 -0.07
N VAL A 73 5.92 -5.20 -0.34
CA VAL A 73 7.00 -4.31 0.07
C VAL A 73 7.03 -4.17 1.59
N ALA A 74 5.84 -4.08 2.22
CA ALA A 74 5.71 -4.04 3.67
C ALA A 74 5.72 -5.42 4.35
N ASN A 75 5.71 -6.52 3.58
CA ASN A 75 5.68 -7.91 4.07
C ASN A 75 4.52 -8.17 5.04
N THR A 76 3.28 -7.95 4.58
CA THR A 76 2.07 -8.00 5.42
C THR A 76 1.39 -9.38 5.53
N GLY A 77 1.97 -10.40 4.91
CA GLY A 77 1.42 -11.74 4.81
C GLY A 77 1.58 -12.58 6.08
N PRO A 78 1.07 -13.83 6.06
CA PRO A 78 0.35 -14.45 4.95
C PRO A 78 -1.07 -13.90 4.76
N THR A 79 -1.49 -13.71 3.51
CA THR A 79 -2.76 -13.07 3.13
C THR A 79 -3.94 -14.04 3.05
N ASP A 80 -5.14 -13.61 3.46
CA ASP A 80 -6.36 -14.42 3.37
C ASP A 80 -7.05 -14.24 2.00
N VAL A 81 -7.65 -15.30 1.46
CA VAL A 81 -8.57 -15.17 0.32
C VAL A 81 -9.94 -14.80 0.86
N ILE A 82 -10.38 -13.58 0.57
CA ILE A 82 -11.69 -13.05 0.98
C ILE A 82 -12.52 -12.78 -0.26
N TYR A 83 -13.81 -13.13 -0.20
CA TYR A 83 -14.78 -12.70 -1.21
C TYR A 83 -16.03 -12.11 -0.56
N PHE A 84 -16.70 -11.20 -1.26
CA PHE A 84 -18.05 -10.76 -0.93
C PHE A 84 -19.07 -11.67 -1.63
N ASP A 85 -19.88 -12.36 -0.83
CA ASP A 85 -21.02 -13.15 -1.29
C ASP A 85 -22.15 -12.18 -1.67
N ILE A 86 -22.36 -11.97 -2.97
CA ILE A 86 -23.34 -11.00 -3.48
C ILE A 86 -24.76 -11.37 -3.06
N LYS A 87 -25.08 -12.67 -3.00
CA LYS A 87 -26.42 -13.16 -2.65
C LYS A 87 -26.70 -12.96 -1.17
N ASN A 88 -25.76 -13.36 -0.31
CA ASN A 88 -25.93 -13.31 1.13
C ASN A 88 -25.47 -11.99 1.77
N ARG A 89 -24.89 -11.09 0.97
CA ARG A 89 -24.40 -9.76 1.35
C ARG A 89 -23.42 -9.78 2.53
N ARG A 90 -22.42 -10.66 2.47
CA ARG A 90 -21.42 -10.81 3.53
C ARG A 90 -20.05 -11.13 2.96
N PHE A 91 -19.01 -10.73 3.68
CA PHE A 91 -17.65 -11.17 3.40
C PHE A 91 -17.43 -12.59 3.95
N VAL A 92 -16.66 -13.38 3.21
CA VAL A 92 -16.31 -14.75 3.56
C VAL A 92 -14.81 -14.91 3.37
N LYS A 93 -14.12 -15.30 4.44
CA LYS A 93 -12.75 -15.81 4.38
C LYS A 93 -12.82 -17.27 3.96
N GLU A 94 -12.26 -17.58 2.79
CA GLU A 94 -12.38 -18.90 2.16
C GLU A 94 -11.09 -19.73 2.28
N PHE A 95 -9.94 -19.08 2.23
CA PHE A 95 -8.62 -19.72 2.21
C PHE A 95 -7.54 -18.77 2.73
N ARG A 96 -6.30 -19.23 2.85
CA ARG A 96 -5.13 -18.41 3.17
C ARG A 96 -3.96 -18.77 2.25
N VAL A 97 -3.35 -17.76 1.63
CA VAL A 97 -2.14 -17.91 0.82
C VAL A 97 -0.92 -17.65 1.69
N ASP A 98 0.17 -18.36 1.41
CA ASP A 98 1.47 -18.18 2.08
C ASP A 98 2.31 -17.13 1.35
N ASP A 99 1.66 -16.03 0.96
CA ASP A 99 2.23 -14.89 0.24
C ASP A 99 1.91 -13.58 0.96
N GLU A 100 2.74 -12.57 0.74
CA GLU A 100 2.69 -11.26 1.40
C GLU A 100 1.48 -10.42 0.96
N ALA A 101 1.01 -10.62 -0.28
CA ALA A 101 -0.12 -9.93 -0.87
C ALA A 101 -0.84 -10.76 -1.94
N ILE A 102 -2.09 -10.41 -2.22
CA ILE A 102 -2.82 -10.82 -3.41
C ILE A 102 -3.00 -9.58 -4.29
N TYR A 103 -2.10 -9.40 -5.27
CA TYR A 103 -2.16 -8.27 -6.20
C TYR A 103 -3.06 -8.51 -7.41
N LYS A 104 -3.35 -9.77 -7.77
CA LYS A 104 -4.11 -10.09 -8.98
C LYS A 104 -4.89 -11.39 -8.86
N TYR A 105 -6.08 -11.41 -9.44
CA TYR A 105 -6.82 -12.63 -9.74
C TYR A 105 -6.97 -12.79 -11.26
N GLN A 106 -6.52 -13.93 -11.77
CA GLN A 106 -6.61 -14.26 -13.18
C GLN A 106 -7.59 -15.40 -13.42
N VAL A 107 -8.19 -15.45 -14.61
CA VAL A 107 -8.95 -16.62 -15.04
C VAL A 107 -8.14 -17.32 -16.12
N ILE A 108 -7.58 -18.48 -15.78
CA ILE A 108 -6.75 -19.31 -16.67
C ILE A 108 -7.45 -20.66 -16.83
N ASP A 109 -7.72 -21.02 -18.08
CA ASP A 109 -8.42 -22.26 -18.45
C ASP A 109 -9.71 -22.51 -17.63
N GLY A 110 -10.47 -21.43 -17.37
CA GLY A 110 -11.74 -21.46 -16.65
C GLY A 110 -11.63 -21.48 -15.12
N ASN A 111 -10.42 -21.56 -14.56
CA ASN A 111 -10.18 -21.53 -13.12
C ASN A 111 -9.71 -20.14 -12.66
N LEU A 112 -10.08 -19.76 -11.44
CA LEU A 112 -9.54 -18.56 -10.81
C LEU A 112 -8.15 -18.89 -10.24
N VAL A 113 -7.16 -18.06 -10.55
CA VAL A 113 -5.76 -18.28 -10.23
C VAL A 113 -5.18 -17.04 -9.56
N ILE A 114 -4.35 -17.24 -8.54
CA ILE A 114 -3.56 -16.20 -7.87
C ILE A 114 -2.07 -16.48 -8.17
N PRO A 115 -1.37 -15.60 -8.90
CA PRO A 115 0.09 -15.56 -8.91
C PRO A 115 0.59 -15.16 -7.52
N GLY A 116 1.53 -15.89 -6.93
CA GLY A 116 2.14 -15.55 -5.64
C GLY A 116 3.27 -14.52 -5.79
N PRO A 117 3.03 -13.22 -5.51
CA PRO A 117 3.97 -12.17 -5.89
C PRO A 117 5.21 -12.10 -4.99
N ASP A 118 5.13 -12.65 -3.77
CA ASP A 118 6.20 -12.65 -2.78
C ASP A 118 5.84 -13.66 -1.67
N ALA A 119 6.54 -14.79 -1.63
CA ALA A 119 6.22 -15.87 -0.70
C ALA A 119 6.71 -15.51 0.71
N THR A 120 5.90 -15.85 1.72
CA THR A 120 6.29 -15.75 3.16
C THR A 120 7.27 -16.85 3.59
N GLU A 121 7.50 -17.81 2.70
CA GLU A 121 8.39 -18.96 2.86
C GLU A 121 9.78 -18.64 2.25
N ASP A 122 10.66 -19.64 2.14
CA ASP A 122 11.90 -19.48 1.37
C ASP A 122 11.61 -19.12 -0.10
N TRP A 123 12.61 -18.61 -0.81
CA TRP A 123 12.44 -18.21 -2.22
C TRP A 123 13.05 -19.19 -3.22
N GLU A 124 13.38 -20.43 -2.80
CA GLU A 124 13.81 -21.47 -3.74
C GLU A 124 12.63 -21.88 -4.66
N LEU A 125 11.41 -21.81 -4.12
CA LEU A 125 10.17 -22.08 -4.83
C LEU A 125 9.17 -20.94 -4.63
N GLY A 126 8.41 -20.62 -5.68
CA GLY A 126 7.30 -19.69 -5.65
C GLY A 126 5.94 -20.38 -5.76
N ASN A 127 4.91 -19.65 -5.35
CA ASN A 127 3.57 -20.16 -5.16
C ASN A 127 2.61 -19.75 -6.30
N ILE A 128 1.75 -20.68 -6.72
CA ILE A 128 0.56 -20.41 -7.54
C ILE A 128 -0.63 -21.05 -6.86
N TYR A 129 -1.74 -20.32 -6.74
CA TYR A 129 -2.97 -20.85 -6.13
C TYR A 129 -4.07 -20.96 -7.16
N ILE A 130 -4.79 -22.08 -7.14
CA ILE A 130 -5.81 -22.39 -8.15
C ILE A 130 -7.10 -22.78 -7.43
N LEU A 131 -8.20 -22.10 -7.76
CA LEU A 131 -9.53 -22.49 -7.30
C LEU A 131 -10.09 -23.58 -8.20
N THR A 132 -10.10 -24.81 -7.70
CA THR A 132 -10.67 -25.98 -8.36
C THR A 132 -12.12 -26.21 -7.92
N GLU A 133 -12.77 -27.24 -8.46
CA GLU A 133 -14.10 -27.68 -8.00
C GLU A 133 -14.10 -28.14 -6.54
N ASN A 134 -12.96 -28.62 -6.03
CA ASN A 134 -12.79 -29.10 -4.65
C ASN A 134 -12.24 -28.01 -3.71
N GLY A 135 -12.12 -26.77 -4.18
CA GLY A 135 -11.56 -25.65 -3.42
C GLY A 135 -10.16 -25.23 -3.89
N TRP A 136 -9.53 -24.36 -3.10
CA TRP A 136 -8.21 -23.80 -3.39
C TRP A 136 -7.11 -24.85 -3.19
N ILE A 137 -6.19 -24.92 -4.15
CA ILE A 137 -4.95 -25.68 -4.06
C ILE A 137 -3.76 -24.75 -4.20
N LYS A 138 -2.68 -25.02 -3.46
CA LYS A 138 -1.38 -24.35 -3.60
C LYS A 138 -0.46 -25.24 -4.43
N LYS A 139 0.20 -24.66 -5.43
CA LYS A 139 1.32 -25.25 -6.18
C LYS A 139 2.59 -24.45 -5.91
N ARG A 140 3.47 -25.00 -5.09
CA ARG A 140 4.78 -24.41 -4.76
C ARG A 140 5.86 -25.08 -5.63
N THR A 141 5.93 -24.66 -6.88
CA THR A 141 6.67 -25.40 -7.93
C THR A 141 7.49 -24.50 -8.85
N VAL A 142 7.31 -23.18 -8.82
CA VAL A 142 8.06 -22.25 -9.67
C VAL A 142 9.46 -22.05 -9.10
N THR A 143 10.49 -22.50 -9.79
CA THR A 143 11.88 -22.38 -9.31
C THR A 143 12.35 -20.93 -9.22
N HIS A 144 13.11 -20.62 -8.17
CA HIS A 144 13.62 -19.27 -7.84
C HIS A 144 12.51 -18.23 -7.63
N GLY A 145 11.31 -18.68 -7.26
CA GLY A 145 10.06 -17.94 -7.33
C GLY A 145 9.88 -16.84 -6.29
N ILE A 146 10.74 -15.82 -6.31
CA ILE A 146 10.61 -14.61 -5.49
C ILE A 146 9.41 -13.77 -5.96
N HIS A 147 9.24 -13.61 -7.28
CA HIS A 147 8.23 -12.69 -7.83
C HIS A 147 7.50 -13.28 -9.03
N ILE A 148 6.30 -13.82 -8.80
CA ILE A 148 5.42 -14.32 -9.86
C ILE A 148 4.40 -13.23 -10.19
N ASN A 149 4.60 -12.55 -11.32
CA ASN A 149 3.85 -11.35 -11.67
C ASN A 149 2.52 -11.68 -12.40
N GLU A 150 2.58 -12.58 -13.36
CA GLU A 150 1.45 -12.88 -14.24
C GLU A 150 1.55 -14.27 -14.86
N LEU A 151 0.41 -14.92 -15.10
CA LEU A 151 0.30 -16.16 -15.88
C LEU A 151 -0.47 -15.92 -17.19
N ALA A 152 -0.14 -16.68 -18.23
CA ALA A 152 -0.96 -16.81 -19.43
C ALA A 152 -1.00 -18.25 -19.96
N SER A 153 -2.12 -18.61 -20.60
CA SER A 153 -2.27 -19.87 -21.34
C SER A 153 -2.03 -19.62 -22.83
N PHE A 154 -1.10 -20.36 -23.42
CA PHE A 154 -0.74 -20.30 -24.83
C PHE A 154 -0.36 -21.69 -25.35
N ASP A 155 -0.95 -22.11 -26.47
CA ASP A 155 -0.72 -23.44 -27.07
C ASP A 155 -0.85 -24.62 -26.07
N ASN A 156 -1.91 -24.58 -25.25
CA ASN A 156 -2.20 -25.56 -24.18
C ASN A 156 -1.10 -25.69 -23.11
N LYS A 157 -0.22 -24.69 -22.99
CA LYS A 157 0.82 -24.59 -21.96
C LYS A 157 0.62 -23.34 -21.13
N TRP A 158 1.07 -23.40 -19.89
CA TRP A 158 1.10 -22.23 -19.01
C TRP A 158 2.46 -21.57 -19.10
N TYR A 159 2.44 -20.24 -19.11
CA TYR A 159 3.64 -19.42 -19.05
C TYR A 159 3.48 -18.46 -17.87
N VAL A 160 4.58 -18.24 -17.16
CA VAL A 160 4.62 -17.32 -16.02
C VAL A 160 5.69 -16.26 -16.24
N ALA A 161 5.32 -15.00 -16.06
CA ALA A 161 6.22 -13.86 -16.01
C ALA A 161 6.76 -13.72 -14.59
N THR A 162 8.08 -13.58 -14.48
CA THR A 162 8.74 -13.51 -13.19
C THR A 162 9.74 -12.37 -13.09
N GLY A 163 10.00 -11.96 -11.85
CA GLY A 163 11.14 -11.14 -11.44
C GLY A 163 12.23 -11.94 -10.72
N ASN A 164 12.31 -13.24 -11.00
CA ASN A 164 13.18 -14.18 -10.30
C ASN A 164 14.67 -13.96 -10.63
N TYR A 165 15.54 -14.46 -9.76
CA TYR A 165 16.99 -14.47 -9.99
C TYR A 165 17.42 -15.81 -10.60
N PHE A 166 18.11 -15.77 -11.74
CA PHE A 166 18.66 -16.94 -12.42
C PHE A 166 20.18 -16.85 -12.54
N ASP A 167 20.88 -17.89 -12.10
CA ASP A 167 22.33 -18.05 -12.20
C ASP A 167 22.67 -19.13 -13.23
N PHE A 168 23.61 -18.84 -14.13
CA PHE A 168 24.04 -19.73 -15.21
C PHE A 168 25.47 -20.28 -15.05
N GLY A 169 26.14 -20.01 -13.92
CA GLY A 169 27.34 -20.73 -13.47
C GLY A 169 28.65 -20.48 -14.23
N GLU A 170 28.60 -20.01 -15.47
CA GLU A 170 29.77 -19.59 -16.25
C GLU A 170 29.73 -18.06 -16.40
N ASP A 171 30.76 -17.37 -15.88
CA ASP A 171 30.96 -15.91 -15.93
C ASP A 171 30.14 -15.00 -14.99
N GLU A 172 29.57 -15.51 -13.88
CA GLU A 172 28.71 -14.70 -12.97
C GLU A 172 27.55 -14.00 -13.72
N MET A 173 27.08 -14.58 -14.83
CA MET A 173 25.97 -14.01 -15.59
C MET A 173 24.66 -14.29 -14.87
N PHE A 174 24.05 -13.24 -14.33
CA PHE A 174 22.76 -13.31 -13.64
C PHE A 174 21.67 -12.65 -14.48
N ALA A 175 20.47 -13.23 -14.53
CA ALA A 175 19.31 -12.57 -15.09
C ALA A 175 18.27 -12.29 -13.99
N PHE A 176 17.81 -11.04 -13.94
CA PHE A 176 16.69 -10.61 -13.11
C PHE A 176 15.43 -10.66 -13.97
N GLY A 177 14.66 -11.72 -13.82
CA GLY A 177 13.44 -11.96 -14.57
C GLY A 177 13.56 -13.00 -15.67
N GLY A 178 12.45 -13.68 -15.90
CA GLY A 178 12.38 -14.75 -16.88
C GLY A 178 10.96 -15.24 -17.10
N ILE A 179 10.82 -16.08 -18.12
CA ILE A 179 9.58 -16.75 -18.46
C ILE A 179 9.79 -18.23 -18.26
N LEU A 180 8.97 -18.82 -17.38
CA LEU A 180 8.92 -20.27 -17.26
C LEU A 180 7.69 -20.79 -17.97
N CYS A 181 7.82 -21.98 -18.55
CA CYS A 181 6.76 -22.71 -19.21
C CYS A 181 6.46 -24.01 -18.46
N SER A 182 5.18 -24.34 -18.37
CA SER A 182 4.68 -25.60 -17.82
C SER A 182 3.75 -26.29 -18.82
N GLU A 183 3.99 -27.57 -19.05
CA GLU A 183 3.17 -28.44 -19.91
C GLU A 183 2.19 -29.31 -19.10
N ASP A 184 2.29 -29.27 -17.76
CA ASP A 184 1.55 -30.12 -16.83
C ASP A 184 0.75 -29.29 -15.81
N GLN A 185 0.22 -28.15 -16.27
CA GLN A 185 -0.63 -27.23 -15.51
C GLN A 185 0.04 -26.69 -14.23
N GLY A 186 1.35 -26.43 -14.29
CA GLY A 186 2.13 -25.84 -13.23
C GLY A 186 2.70 -26.84 -12.21
N ASN A 187 2.74 -28.14 -12.51
CA ASN A 187 3.42 -29.10 -11.62
C ASN A 187 4.95 -29.03 -11.80
N THR A 188 5.42 -28.79 -13.02
CA THR A 188 6.82 -28.56 -13.33
C THR A 188 6.99 -27.32 -14.23
N TRP A 189 8.14 -26.67 -14.12
CA TRP A 189 8.45 -25.44 -14.83
C TRP A 189 9.83 -25.51 -15.47
N LYS A 190 9.93 -25.05 -16.71
CA LYS A 190 11.18 -24.91 -17.43
C LYS A 190 11.40 -23.45 -17.81
N LEU A 191 12.58 -22.90 -17.51
CA LEU A 191 12.98 -21.60 -18.05
C LEU A 191 13.05 -21.67 -19.58
N VAL A 192 12.23 -20.86 -20.26
CA VAL A 192 12.18 -20.81 -21.73
C VAL A 192 12.70 -19.48 -22.29
N TYR A 193 12.87 -18.48 -21.42
CA TYR A 193 13.45 -17.19 -21.75
C TYR A 193 13.98 -16.51 -20.47
N ALA A 194 15.18 -15.96 -20.52
CA ALA A 194 15.71 -15.07 -19.48
C ALA A 194 15.72 -13.64 -20.02
N SER A 195 15.42 -12.65 -19.18
CA SER A 195 15.51 -11.24 -19.59
C SER A 195 16.95 -10.88 -20.01
N PRO A 196 17.12 -9.76 -20.72
CA PRO A 196 18.42 -9.09 -20.75
C PRO A 196 18.93 -8.83 -19.32
N THR A 197 20.24 -8.64 -19.22
CA THR A 197 20.91 -8.29 -17.97
C THR A 197 22.03 -7.30 -18.24
N ASP A 198 22.26 -6.42 -17.27
CA ASP A 198 23.39 -5.50 -17.23
C ASP A 198 23.83 -5.30 -15.76
N ASP A 199 24.91 -4.55 -15.55
CA ASP A 199 25.55 -4.37 -14.23
C ASP A 199 24.81 -3.41 -13.29
N LYS A 200 23.75 -2.72 -13.76
CA LYS A 200 23.11 -1.59 -13.05
C LYS A 200 21.59 -1.71 -12.93
N SER A 201 20.97 -2.51 -13.79
CA SER A 201 19.53 -2.59 -13.95
C SER A 201 18.99 -3.92 -13.43
N VAL A 202 17.91 -3.83 -12.66
CA VAL A 202 17.07 -4.97 -12.30
C VAL A 202 15.95 -5.08 -13.34
N PHE A 203 16.12 -6.01 -14.27
CA PHE A 203 15.05 -6.37 -15.20
C PHE A 203 13.92 -7.11 -14.48
N ARG A 204 12.71 -7.02 -15.04
CA ARG A 204 11.53 -7.77 -14.62
C ARG A 204 10.70 -8.10 -15.85
N ILE A 205 10.14 -9.30 -15.91
CA ILE A 205 9.05 -9.58 -16.85
C ILE A 205 7.76 -9.17 -16.16
N GLY A 206 7.21 -8.00 -16.50
CA GLY A 206 6.04 -7.44 -15.82
C GLY A 206 4.73 -8.07 -16.27
N SER A 207 4.58 -8.34 -17.57
CA SER A 207 3.36 -8.88 -18.14
C SER A 207 3.64 -9.81 -19.32
N LEU A 208 2.76 -10.80 -19.49
CA LEU A 208 2.65 -11.58 -20.73
C LEU A 208 1.19 -11.72 -21.15
N ILE A 209 0.92 -11.66 -22.45
CA ILE A 209 -0.44 -11.80 -22.97
C ILE A 209 -0.45 -12.53 -24.31
N ARG A 210 -1.42 -13.43 -24.47
CA ARG A 210 -1.69 -14.07 -25.76
C ARG A 210 -2.50 -13.12 -26.63
N TYR A 211 -1.95 -12.72 -27.77
CA TYR A 211 -2.66 -11.95 -28.79
C TYR A 211 -2.54 -12.64 -30.15
N LYS A 212 -3.69 -12.98 -30.74
CA LYS A 212 -3.79 -13.83 -31.94
C LYS A 212 -3.08 -15.19 -31.71
N ASP A 213 -2.13 -15.52 -32.56
CA ASP A 213 -1.34 -16.76 -32.59
C ASP A 213 0.03 -16.63 -31.90
N LYS A 214 0.26 -15.53 -31.15
CA LYS A 214 1.53 -15.25 -30.50
C LYS A 214 1.36 -14.88 -29.03
N LEU A 215 2.43 -15.06 -28.27
CA LEU A 215 2.56 -14.56 -26.91
C LEU A 215 3.47 -13.33 -26.92
N TYR A 216 2.98 -12.23 -26.36
CA TYR A 216 3.67 -10.95 -26.26
C TYR A 216 4.09 -10.74 -24.82
N VAL A 217 5.31 -10.23 -24.62
CA VAL A 217 5.94 -10.09 -23.32
C VAL A 217 6.52 -8.70 -23.15
N PHE A 218 6.20 -8.08 -22.02
CA PHE A 218 6.50 -6.69 -21.72
C PHE A 218 7.40 -6.63 -20.50
N PRO A 219 8.73 -6.63 -20.72
CA PRO A 219 9.67 -6.39 -19.65
C PRO A 219 9.78 -4.89 -19.32
N TYR A 220 10.29 -4.61 -18.14
CA TYR A 220 10.76 -3.29 -17.75
C TYR A 220 12.02 -3.46 -16.89
N ALA A 221 12.77 -2.39 -16.70
CA ALA A 221 13.95 -2.40 -15.86
C ALA A 221 14.00 -1.16 -14.96
N ILE A 222 14.62 -1.33 -13.80
CA ILE A 222 14.80 -0.27 -12.80
C ILE A 222 16.27 -0.26 -12.39
N MET A 223 16.86 0.93 -12.30
CA MET A 223 18.21 1.17 -11.81
C MET A 223 18.17 1.95 -10.49
N GLY A 224 18.97 1.52 -9.52
CA GLY A 224 19.19 2.28 -8.29
C GLY A 224 20.19 3.39 -8.53
N MET A 225 19.78 4.65 -8.34
CA MET A 225 20.65 5.81 -8.54
C MET A 225 20.73 6.68 -7.28
N LYS A 226 21.90 7.22 -6.99
CA LYS A 226 22.07 8.29 -6.00
C LYS A 226 21.63 9.62 -6.59
N LYS A 227 21.30 10.58 -5.73
CA LYS A 227 20.82 11.90 -6.16
C LYS A 227 21.83 12.61 -7.08
N GLU A 228 23.11 12.46 -6.78
CA GLU A 228 24.21 13.10 -7.50
C GLU A 228 24.44 12.51 -8.90
N GLU A 229 23.92 11.30 -9.15
CA GLU A 229 23.97 10.63 -10.46
C GLU A 229 22.78 11.04 -11.36
N ILE A 230 21.76 11.67 -10.78
CA ILE A 230 20.56 12.14 -11.49
C ILE A 230 20.75 13.63 -11.82
N PRO A 231 20.49 14.08 -13.07
CA PRO A 231 20.58 15.49 -13.41
C PRO A 231 19.68 16.38 -12.54
N GLU A 232 20.17 17.56 -12.15
CA GLU A 232 19.49 18.47 -11.21
C GLU A 232 18.07 18.83 -11.63
N GLU A 233 17.80 18.93 -12.93
CA GLU A 233 16.48 19.24 -13.49
C GLU A 233 15.39 18.21 -13.15
N TYR A 234 15.77 16.98 -12.74
CA TYR A 234 14.81 15.95 -12.33
C TYR A 234 14.65 15.83 -10.82
N HIS A 235 15.42 16.55 -10.01
CA HIS A 235 15.44 16.37 -8.55
C HIS A 235 14.10 16.69 -7.89
N ASP A 236 13.31 17.60 -8.47
CA ASP A 236 11.99 17.99 -7.97
C ASP A 236 10.92 16.91 -8.20
N TYR A 237 11.21 15.89 -9.03
CA TYR A 237 10.29 14.78 -9.34
C TYR A 237 10.60 13.51 -8.55
N LEU A 238 11.68 13.51 -7.77
CA LEU A 238 12.08 12.36 -6.97
C LEU A 238 11.22 12.22 -5.70
N SER A 239 10.99 10.98 -5.29
CA SER A 239 10.15 10.63 -4.15
C SER A 239 10.97 10.08 -2.97
N ASP A 240 10.48 9.06 -2.29
CA ASP A 240 11.19 8.40 -1.20
C ASP A 240 12.34 7.52 -1.74
N ARG A 241 13.37 7.32 -0.92
CA ARG A 241 14.50 6.45 -1.26
C ARG A 241 14.21 5.01 -0.83
N TYR A 242 14.60 4.05 -1.66
CA TYR A 242 14.74 2.67 -1.25
C TYR A 242 16.17 2.46 -0.76
N GLU A 243 16.32 2.16 0.53
CA GLU A 243 17.59 2.20 1.25
C GLU A 243 18.29 3.56 1.06
N ASN A 244 19.30 3.64 0.19
CA ASN A 244 20.07 4.85 -0.10
C ASN A 244 19.95 5.33 -1.56
N HIS A 245 19.08 4.73 -2.37
CA HIS A 245 18.94 5.01 -3.79
C HIS A 245 17.51 5.42 -4.16
N TYR A 246 17.39 6.16 -5.25
CA TYR A 246 16.13 6.36 -5.98
C TYR A 246 16.00 5.23 -7.01
N LEU A 247 14.78 4.72 -7.18
CA LEU A 247 14.49 3.63 -8.10
C LEU A 247 14.03 4.22 -9.43
N ILE A 248 14.94 4.35 -10.38
CA ILE A 248 14.69 5.02 -11.65
C ILE A 248 14.38 3.98 -12.73
N PHE A 249 13.28 4.16 -13.48
CA PHE A 249 13.04 3.33 -14.66
C PHE A 249 14.15 3.51 -15.69
N THR A 250 14.64 2.41 -16.24
CA THR A 250 15.45 2.42 -17.44
C THR A 250 14.53 2.65 -18.63
N ASP A 251 14.63 3.82 -19.25
CA ASP A 251 13.90 4.12 -20.49
C ASP A 251 14.49 3.32 -21.67
N ASP A 252 13.61 2.85 -22.55
CA ASP A 252 13.94 2.00 -23.71
C ASP A 252 14.77 0.77 -23.31
N ALA A 253 14.32 0.03 -22.27
CA ALA A 253 15.05 -1.08 -21.63
C ALA A 253 15.47 -2.23 -22.58
N LEU A 254 14.84 -2.36 -23.75
CA LEU A 254 15.21 -3.34 -24.78
C LEU A 254 15.93 -2.69 -25.99
N GLY A 255 16.42 -1.46 -25.84
CA GLY A 255 17.00 -0.66 -26.91
C GLY A 255 15.94 -0.27 -27.95
N PRO A 256 16.15 -0.54 -29.25
CA PRO A 256 15.23 -0.13 -30.32
C PRO A 256 13.95 -0.99 -30.41
N SER A 257 13.67 -1.83 -29.42
CA SER A 257 12.50 -2.72 -29.40
C SER A 257 11.70 -2.49 -28.12
N ASP A 258 10.42 -2.86 -28.12
CA ASP A 258 9.53 -2.61 -26.97
C ASP A 258 9.01 -3.90 -26.33
N VAL A 259 9.00 -4.98 -27.11
CA VAL A 259 8.31 -6.21 -26.77
C VAL A 259 9.08 -7.42 -27.26
N ILE A 260 8.96 -8.51 -26.52
CA ILE A 260 9.45 -9.82 -26.92
C ILE A 260 8.24 -10.66 -27.33
N VAL A 261 8.33 -11.33 -28.48
CA VAL A 261 7.22 -12.06 -29.09
C VAL A 261 7.61 -13.52 -29.31
N PHE A 262 6.74 -14.43 -28.91
CA PHE A 262 6.86 -15.86 -29.14
C PHE A 262 5.77 -16.38 -30.06
N ASN A 263 6.17 -17.09 -31.12
CA ASN A 263 5.26 -17.68 -32.10
C ASN A 263 5.01 -19.19 -31.90
N GLY A 264 5.35 -19.72 -30.72
CA GLY A 264 5.31 -21.17 -30.45
C GLY A 264 6.64 -21.89 -30.71
N LYS A 265 7.60 -21.25 -31.39
CA LYS A 265 8.90 -21.85 -31.73
C LYS A 265 10.09 -20.97 -31.34
N ILE A 266 10.01 -19.67 -31.59
CA ILE A 266 11.13 -18.74 -31.42
C ILE A 266 10.68 -17.46 -30.74
N TRP A 267 11.54 -16.93 -29.89
CA TRP A 267 11.44 -15.61 -29.28
C TRP A 267 12.11 -14.58 -30.20
N ARG A 268 11.47 -13.43 -30.40
CA ARG A 268 12.02 -12.31 -31.19
C ARG A 268 11.68 -10.98 -30.54
N TYR A 269 12.63 -10.06 -30.57
CA TYR A 269 12.37 -8.65 -30.29
C TYR A 269 11.56 -8.03 -31.41
N MET A 270 10.65 -7.13 -31.06
CA MET A 270 9.83 -6.39 -31.99
C MET A 270 9.66 -4.96 -31.50
N ASP A 271 9.85 -4.02 -32.41
CA ASP A 271 9.50 -2.61 -32.26
C ASP A 271 8.02 -2.45 -32.62
N LEU A 272 7.21 -2.05 -31.63
CA LEU A 272 5.79 -1.78 -31.78
C LEU A 272 5.46 -0.29 -31.62
N ILE A 273 6.36 0.48 -31.01
CA ILE A 273 6.09 1.80 -30.46
C ILE A 273 7.16 2.77 -30.98
N GLN A 274 6.72 3.72 -31.79
CA GLN A 274 7.61 4.76 -32.33
C GLN A 274 7.88 5.91 -31.33
N THR A 275 7.37 5.80 -30.10
CA THR A 275 7.52 6.83 -29.06
C THR A 275 8.80 6.52 -28.27
N PRO A 276 9.76 7.45 -28.17
CA PRO A 276 11.02 7.20 -27.46
C PRO A 276 10.88 7.31 -25.94
N ASN A 277 11.88 6.81 -25.23
CA ASN A 277 12.01 6.81 -23.77
C ASN A 277 10.84 6.07 -23.07
N VAL A 278 10.51 4.87 -23.55
CA VAL A 278 9.47 4.01 -22.95
C VAL A 278 10.00 3.40 -21.67
N CYS A 279 9.35 3.70 -20.55
CA CYS A 279 9.72 3.16 -19.23
C CYS A 279 8.94 1.88 -18.89
N PHE A 280 7.64 1.86 -19.18
CA PHE A 280 6.75 0.77 -18.79
C PHE A 280 5.56 0.65 -19.73
N ILE A 281 5.14 -0.59 -19.99
CA ILE A 281 4.00 -0.92 -20.86
C ILE A 281 3.05 -1.83 -20.08
N SER A 282 1.81 -1.40 -19.91
CA SER A 282 0.72 -2.23 -19.37
C SER A 282 -0.21 -2.67 -20.50
N PRO A 283 -0.19 -3.95 -20.89
CA PRO A 283 -0.96 -4.45 -22.03
C PRO A 283 -2.33 -5.03 -21.60
N PHE A 284 -3.30 -4.95 -22.50
CA PHE A 284 -4.57 -5.69 -22.39
C PHE A 284 -5.23 -5.86 -23.77
N ILE A 285 -6.19 -6.77 -23.90
CA ILE A 285 -6.86 -7.03 -25.18
C ILE A 285 -8.29 -6.53 -25.14
N PHE A 286 -8.67 -5.75 -26.15
CA PHE A 286 -10.05 -5.34 -26.35
C PHE A 286 -10.39 -5.27 -27.84
N ARG A 287 -11.59 -5.74 -28.20
CA ARG A 287 -12.09 -5.74 -29.59
C ARG A 287 -11.09 -6.31 -30.62
N GLY A 288 -10.38 -7.36 -30.25
CA GLY A 288 -9.41 -8.02 -31.13
C GLY A 288 -8.18 -7.18 -31.45
N LYS A 289 -7.90 -6.14 -30.64
CA LYS A 289 -6.67 -5.34 -30.67
C LYS A 289 -5.89 -5.53 -29.37
N LEU A 290 -4.58 -5.43 -29.47
CA LEU A 290 -3.69 -5.34 -28.33
C LEU A 290 -3.56 -3.86 -27.93
N ILE A 291 -4.07 -3.51 -26.77
CA ILE A 291 -4.02 -2.15 -26.23
C ILE A 291 -2.80 -2.04 -25.33
N LEU A 292 -2.06 -0.95 -25.46
CA LEU A 292 -0.80 -0.69 -24.76
C LEU A 292 -0.93 0.65 -24.04
N SER A 293 -0.99 0.62 -22.70
CA SER A 293 -0.84 1.83 -21.89
C SER A 293 0.64 2.07 -21.64
N LEU A 294 1.15 3.20 -22.10
CA LEU A 294 2.56 3.56 -22.02
C LEU A 294 2.81 4.57 -20.91
N LEU A 295 3.91 4.36 -20.19
CA LEU A 295 4.61 5.37 -19.41
C LEU A 295 5.92 5.68 -20.12
N THR A 296 6.16 6.95 -20.39
CA THR A 296 7.37 7.43 -21.07
C THR A 296 7.99 8.60 -20.30
N GLY A 297 9.31 8.75 -20.36
CA GLY A 297 10.01 9.83 -19.70
C GLY A 297 11.48 9.49 -19.46
N ARG A 298 12.21 10.45 -18.90
CA ARG A 298 13.61 10.25 -18.47
C ARG A 298 13.71 10.43 -16.97
N TYR A 299 14.52 9.60 -16.32
CA TYR A 299 14.71 9.62 -14.87
C TYR A 299 13.39 9.55 -14.10
N VAL A 300 12.45 8.74 -14.60
CA VAL A 300 11.15 8.56 -13.95
C VAL A 300 11.34 7.69 -12.71
N ASP A 301 11.12 8.28 -11.53
CA ASP A 301 11.19 7.56 -10.27
C ASP A 301 9.96 6.63 -10.12
N TYR A 302 10.22 5.32 -10.02
CA TYR A 302 9.25 4.27 -9.82
C TYR A 302 8.33 4.53 -8.61
N LEU A 303 8.90 4.98 -7.49
CA LEU A 303 8.15 5.18 -6.25
C LEU A 303 7.25 6.42 -6.30
N SER A 304 7.57 7.39 -7.17
CA SER A 304 6.77 8.60 -7.35
C SER A 304 5.38 8.31 -7.92
N LEU A 305 5.22 7.22 -8.68
CA LEU A 305 3.96 6.82 -9.31
C LEU A 305 2.85 6.46 -8.31
N LYS A 306 3.20 6.22 -7.05
CA LYS A 306 2.23 6.09 -5.97
C LYS A 306 1.43 7.39 -5.80
N ASN A 307 2.08 8.54 -5.95
CA ASN A 307 1.52 9.86 -5.69
C ASN A 307 0.86 10.52 -6.91
N GLY A 308 1.04 9.95 -8.11
CA GLY A 308 0.55 10.52 -9.36
C GLY A 308 1.57 10.38 -10.48
N LEU A 309 1.32 11.01 -11.62
CA LEU A 309 2.29 11.06 -12.71
C LEU A 309 3.26 12.23 -12.45
N PRO A 310 4.58 11.99 -12.30
CA PRO A 310 5.54 13.08 -12.10
C PRO A 310 5.68 13.92 -13.38
N GLY A 311 6.08 15.19 -13.23
CA GLY A 311 6.13 16.16 -14.33
C GLY A 311 7.10 15.84 -15.47
N ASN A 312 8.09 14.97 -15.22
CA ASN A 312 9.03 14.45 -16.24
C ASN A 312 8.53 13.20 -16.97
N ALA A 313 7.31 12.74 -16.69
CA ALA A 313 6.72 11.58 -17.33
C ALA A 313 5.46 11.93 -18.14
N SER A 314 5.14 11.10 -19.12
CA SER A 314 3.94 11.23 -19.94
C SER A 314 3.30 9.89 -20.23
N SER A 315 1.96 9.89 -20.32
CA SER A 315 1.16 8.70 -20.56
C SER A 315 0.47 8.74 -21.92
N SER A 316 0.36 7.57 -22.56
CA SER A 316 -0.40 7.44 -23.81
C SER A 316 -0.97 6.03 -24.00
N LEU A 317 -2.12 5.95 -24.66
CA LEU A 317 -2.79 4.69 -24.96
C LEU A 317 -2.70 4.39 -26.45
N LEU A 318 -2.17 3.24 -26.81
CA LEU A 318 -2.02 2.78 -28.18
C LEU A 318 -2.84 1.52 -28.43
N ALA A 319 -3.25 1.30 -29.67
CA ALA A 319 -3.90 0.08 -30.13
C ALA A 319 -3.14 -0.53 -31.30
N PHE A 320 -2.70 -1.77 -31.15
CA PHE A 320 -2.03 -2.57 -32.16
C PHE A 320 -2.99 -3.61 -32.75
N ASP A 321 -3.20 -3.57 -34.06
CA ASP A 321 -4.11 -4.47 -34.78
C ASP A 321 -3.41 -5.73 -35.32
N GLY A 322 -2.11 -5.90 -35.07
CA GLY A 322 -1.29 -6.98 -35.60
C GLY A 322 -0.36 -6.56 -36.74
N GLU A 323 -0.58 -5.37 -37.32
CA GLU A 323 0.25 -4.81 -38.38
C GLU A 323 0.73 -3.41 -38.03
N LYS A 324 -0.17 -2.56 -37.50
CA LYS A 324 0.13 -1.17 -37.15
C LYS A 324 -0.33 -0.82 -35.75
N THR A 325 0.39 0.13 -35.16
CA THR A 325 0.07 0.72 -33.87
C THR A 325 -0.51 2.12 -34.11
N VAL A 326 -1.67 2.40 -33.52
CA VAL A 326 -2.33 3.72 -33.60
C VAL A 326 -2.58 4.27 -32.22
N ARG A 327 -2.41 5.59 -32.04
CA ARG A 327 -2.72 6.27 -30.78
C ARG A 327 -4.23 6.43 -30.62
N LEU A 328 -4.73 6.13 -29.42
CA LEU A 328 -6.12 6.36 -29.04
C LEU A 328 -6.27 7.75 -28.42
N ALA A 329 -7.42 8.38 -28.69
CA ALA A 329 -7.74 9.74 -28.21
C ALA A 329 -8.31 9.73 -26.78
N LEU A 330 -7.61 9.08 -25.84
CA LEU A 330 -7.94 9.14 -24.41
C LEU A 330 -6.85 9.92 -23.68
N LYS A 331 -7.26 10.95 -22.92
CA LYS A 331 -6.36 11.73 -22.06
C LYS A 331 -6.44 11.23 -20.63
N TYR A 332 -5.30 10.94 -20.02
CA TYR A 332 -5.18 10.48 -18.65
C TYR A 332 -3.73 10.68 -18.15
N SER A 333 -3.57 10.76 -16.84
CA SER A 333 -2.26 10.77 -16.18
C SER A 333 -1.81 9.34 -15.85
N LEU A 334 -2.68 8.54 -15.23
CA LEU A 334 -2.40 7.13 -14.89
C LEU A 334 -3.64 6.26 -15.11
N ILE A 335 -3.42 5.01 -15.52
CA ILE A 335 -4.42 3.94 -15.42
C ILE A 335 -4.07 3.11 -14.19
N ARG A 336 -5.00 3.02 -13.23
CA ARG A 336 -4.84 2.22 -12.00
C ARG A 336 -5.32 0.79 -12.18
N ASP A 337 -6.39 0.59 -12.94
CA ASP A 337 -6.98 -0.73 -13.14
C ASP A 337 -7.76 -0.82 -14.47
N VAL A 338 -7.88 -2.04 -14.99
CA VAL A 338 -8.49 -2.37 -16.27
C VAL A 338 -9.46 -3.53 -16.12
N VAL A 339 -10.73 -3.28 -16.43
CA VAL A 339 -11.78 -4.30 -16.43
C VAL A 339 -12.39 -4.42 -17.82
N ILE A 340 -12.37 -5.65 -18.35
CA ILE A 340 -12.99 -5.97 -19.63
C ILE A 340 -14.20 -6.88 -19.38
N LYS A 341 -15.38 -6.43 -19.82
CA LYS A 341 -16.63 -7.20 -19.72
C LYS A 341 -17.32 -7.24 -21.07
N LYS A 342 -17.34 -8.42 -21.69
CA LYS A 342 -17.96 -8.69 -23.00
C LYS A 342 -17.53 -7.67 -24.06
N ASP A 343 -18.31 -6.61 -24.23
CA ASP A 343 -18.20 -5.58 -25.26
C ASP A 343 -17.78 -4.21 -24.71
N ARG A 344 -17.42 -4.13 -23.42
CA ARG A 344 -17.04 -2.90 -22.71
C ARG A 344 -15.63 -3.00 -22.16
N LEU A 345 -14.87 -1.92 -22.34
CA LEU A 345 -13.61 -1.65 -21.67
C LEU A 345 -13.88 -0.60 -20.60
N LEU A 346 -13.48 -0.89 -19.38
CA LEU A 346 -13.55 0.00 -18.23
C LEU A 346 -12.13 0.26 -17.73
N LEU A 347 -11.77 1.53 -17.58
CA LEU A 347 -10.47 1.96 -17.08
C LEU A 347 -10.68 2.81 -15.83
N LEU A 348 -10.06 2.45 -14.71
CA LEU A 348 -9.92 3.38 -13.60
C LEU A 348 -8.73 4.28 -13.90
N ILE A 349 -8.98 5.57 -14.12
CA ILE A 349 -7.95 6.55 -14.48
C ILE A 349 -7.86 7.68 -13.46
N LEU A 350 -6.66 8.24 -13.35
CA LEU A 350 -6.43 9.57 -12.80
C LEU A 350 -6.31 10.56 -13.96
N LYS A 351 -7.07 11.65 -13.93
CA LYS A 351 -7.04 12.73 -14.92
C LYS A 351 -7.27 14.05 -14.20
N ASP A 352 -6.36 15.00 -14.37
CA ASP A 352 -6.46 16.35 -13.76
C ASP A 352 -6.70 16.28 -12.24
N ASP A 353 -5.97 15.39 -11.55
CA ASP A 353 -6.08 15.08 -10.10
C ASP A 353 -7.39 14.42 -9.63
N ASP A 354 -8.35 14.21 -10.52
CA ASP A 354 -9.61 13.52 -10.25
C ASP A 354 -9.60 12.08 -10.78
N TYR A 355 -10.29 11.19 -10.06
CA TYR A 355 -10.45 9.79 -10.47
C TYR A 355 -11.75 9.56 -11.23
N PHE A 356 -11.64 8.88 -12.37
CA PHE A 356 -12.76 8.49 -13.20
C PHE A 356 -12.72 6.99 -13.50
N ILE A 357 -13.88 6.36 -13.56
CA ILE A 357 -14.05 5.14 -14.34
C ILE A 357 -14.42 5.59 -15.75
N VAL A 358 -13.66 5.20 -16.76
CA VAL A 358 -13.96 5.51 -18.16
C VAL A 358 -14.40 4.25 -18.88
N GLU A 359 -15.54 4.33 -19.56
CA GLU A 359 -16.11 3.25 -20.36
C GLU A 359 -16.00 3.56 -21.85
N THR A 360 -15.66 2.54 -22.64
CA THR A 360 -15.85 2.55 -24.09
C THR A 360 -16.31 1.19 -24.61
N GLN A 361 -17.00 1.20 -25.76
CA GLN A 361 -17.36 0.01 -26.52
C GLN A 361 -16.63 -0.10 -27.86
N ASP A 362 -16.02 0.98 -28.34
CA ASP A 362 -15.47 1.13 -29.69
C ASP A 362 -14.04 1.71 -29.73
N LEU A 363 -13.48 2.14 -28.60
CA LEU A 363 -12.19 2.85 -28.46
C LEU A 363 -12.17 4.27 -29.04
N GLU A 364 -13.32 4.81 -29.43
CA GLU A 364 -13.47 6.14 -30.01
C GLU A 364 -14.28 7.04 -29.10
N LYS A 365 -15.42 6.54 -28.60
CA LYS A 365 -16.32 7.26 -27.70
C LYS A 365 -16.10 6.80 -26.27
N TRP A 366 -15.95 7.78 -25.39
CA TRP A 366 -15.63 7.57 -23.98
C TRP A 366 -16.70 8.19 -23.09
N ARG A 367 -17.19 7.40 -22.13
CA ARG A 367 -18.06 7.87 -21.05
C ARG A 367 -17.27 7.91 -19.76
N TYR A 368 -17.41 8.98 -19.02
CA TYR A 368 -16.67 9.22 -17.79
C TYR A 368 -17.63 9.14 -16.60
N TYR A 369 -17.25 8.36 -15.61
CA TYR A 369 -17.96 8.21 -14.35
C TYR A 369 -17.05 8.74 -13.24
N SER A 370 -17.32 9.96 -12.78
CA SER A 370 -16.57 10.57 -11.70
C SER A 370 -16.78 9.83 -10.40
N LEU A 371 -15.69 9.60 -9.69
CA LEU A 371 -15.70 9.21 -8.28
C LEU A 371 -15.71 10.48 -7.42
N THR A 372 -16.20 10.41 -6.18
CA THR A 372 -16.09 11.56 -5.27
C THR A 372 -14.62 11.84 -4.93
N GLN A 373 -14.23 13.10 -4.85
CA GLN A 373 -12.90 13.54 -4.41
C GLN A 373 -12.57 13.10 -2.97
N SER A 374 -13.57 12.80 -2.14
CA SER A 374 -13.34 12.25 -0.80
C SER A 374 -12.84 10.80 -0.84
N LEU A 375 -13.09 10.07 -1.95
CA LEU A 375 -12.44 8.79 -2.25
C LEU A 375 -11.02 9.04 -2.73
N ARG A 376 -10.14 9.39 -1.80
CA ARG A 376 -8.71 9.48 -2.10
C ARG A 376 -8.16 8.07 -2.33
N SER A 377 -7.45 7.90 -3.44
CA SER A 377 -6.73 6.67 -3.84
C SER A 377 -7.61 5.43 -4.07
N PRO A 378 -8.57 5.45 -5.01
CA PRO A 378 -9.13 4.21 -5.56
C PRO A 378 -8.01 3.41 -6.26
N ARG A 379 -7.99 2.11 -6.03
CA ARG A 379 -6.93 1.20 -6.53
C ARG A 379 -7.46 0.22 -7.56
N SER A 380 -8.66 -0.30 -7.36
CA SER A 380 -9.25 -1.35 -8.20
C SER A 380 -10.73 -1.10 -8.47
N ILE A 381 -11.22 -1.63 -9.59
CA ILE A 381 -12.62 -1.60 -9.98
C ILE A 381 -13.11 -2.97 -10.42
N GLU A 382 -14.42 -3.17 -10.40
CA GLU A 382 -15.06 -4.32 -11.04
C GLU A 382 -16.51 -3.96 -11.41
N PHE A 383 -17.10 -4.67 -12.36
CA PHE A 383 -18.43 -4.38 -12.89
C PHE A 383 -19.28 -5.63 -13.09
N ASP A 384 -20.47 -5.67 -12.47
CA ASP A 384 -21.39 -6.81 -12.59
C ASP A 384 -22.39 -6.70 -13.76
N GLY A 385 -22.29 -5.66 -14.57
CA GLY A 385 -23.27 -5.35 -15.62
C GLY A 385 -24.28 -4.27 -15.22
N SER A 386 -24.39 -3.97 -13.93
CA SER A 386 -25.34 -2.98 -13.37
C SER A 386 -24.67 -1.95 -12.48
N SER A 387 -23.69 -2.36 -11.67
CA SER A 387 -23.01 -1.53 -10.69
C SER A 387 -21.49 -1.69 -10.80
N PHE A 388 -20.80 -0.59 -10.56
CA PHE A 388 -19.37 -0.56 -10.30
C PHE A 388 -19.09 -0.94 -8.85
N TYR A 389 -18.04 -1.71 -8.64
CA TYR A 389 -17.39 -1.95 -7.37
C TYR A 389 -16.04 -1.23 -7.40
N ILE A 390 -15.66 -0.56 -6.31
CA ILE A 390 -14.45 0.24 -6.24
C ILE A 390 -13.72 -0.08 -4.93
N GLY A 391 -12.50 -0.60 -5.03
CA GLY A 391 -11.61 -0.84 -3.90
C GLY A 391 -10.69 0.35 -3.68
N THR A 392 -10.46 0.73 -2.42
CA THR A 392 -9.59 1.87 -2.08
C THR A 392 -8.33 1.45 -1.33
N GLU A 393 -7.33 2.33 -1.33
CA GLU A 393 -6.14 2.19 -0.49
C GLU A 393 -6.48 2.14 1.01
N GLY A 394 -7.57 2.80 1.42
CA GLY A 394 -8.07 2.76 2.80
C GLY A 394 -8.89 1.51 3.15
N GLY A 395 -9.01 0.53 2.23
CA GLY A 395 -9.62 -0.77 2.50
C GLY A 395 -11.14 -0.85 2.43
N ASN A 396 -11.84 0.27 2.23
CA ASN A 396 -13.28 0.25 1.94
C ASN A 396 -13.53 -0.25 0.52
N ILE A 397 -14.64 -0.98 0.34
CA ILE A 397 -15.12 -1.42 -0.98
C ILE A 397 -16.48 -0.77 -1.23
N PHE A 398 -16.54 0.15 -2.19
CA PHE A 398 -17.76 0.86 -2.56
C PHE A 398 -18.51 0.16 -3.69
N LYS A 399 -19.83 0.26 -3.66
CA LYS A 399 -20.71 -0.11 -4.76
C LYS A 399 -21.45 1.14 -5.27
N SER A 400 -21.53 1.29 -6.59
CA SER A 400 -22.39 2.32 -7.18
C SER A 400 -23.86 1.93 -7.09
N ILE A 401 -24.65 2.80 -6.46
CA ILE A 401 -26.08 2.61 -6.22
C ILE A 401 -26.96 3.58 -7.03
N GLY A 402 -26.34 4.49 -7.76
CA GLY A 402 -27.00 5.44 -8.65
C GLY A 402 -25.99 6.24 -9.45
N MET A 403 -26.47 6.94 -10.47
CA MET A 403 -25.65 7.88 -11.24
C MET A 403 -26.50 9.04 -11.76
N ASN A 404 -25.90 10.22 -11.85
CA ASN A 404 -26.51 11.41 -12.43
C ASN A 404 -25.67 11.89 -13.58
N LYS A 405 -26.28 12.23 -14.72
CA LYS A 405 -25.56 12.83 -15.85
C LYS A 405 -25.13 14.25 -15.45
N LEU A 406 -23.86 14.57 -15.66
CA LEU A 406 -23.31 15.89 -15.40
C LEU A 406 -23.50 16.78 -16.63
N THR A 407 -23.90 18.03 -16.39
CA THR A 407 -23.98 19.08 -17.41
C THR A 407 -22.83 20.09 -17.30
N ASP A 408 -22.16 20.13 -16.15
CA ASP A 408 -20.99 20.97 -15.87
C ASP A 408 -20.07 20.24 -14.86
N LEU A 409 -18.77 20.24 -15.15
CA LEU A 409 -17.74 19.62 -14.30
C LEU A 409 -17.44 20.44 -13.05
N SER A 410 -17.83 21.73 -12.99
CA SER A 410 -17.72 22.54 -11.77
C SER A 410 -18.56 22.00 -10.60
N SER A 411 -19.53 21.11 -10.87
CA SER A 411 -20.42 20.48 -9.88
C SER A 411 -19.85 19.21 -9.22
N LEU A 412 -18.56 18.91 -9.45
CA LEU A 412 -17.86 17.79 -8.84
C LEU A 412 -17.53 18.04 -7.36
N ASP A 413 -17.49 19.29 -6.92
CA ASP A 413 -17.19 19.65 -5.54
C ASP A 413 -18.29 19.16 -4.57
N TYR A 414 -17.89 18.70 -3.38
CA TYR A 414 -18.74 18.33 -2.23
C TYR A 414 -19.68 17.13 -2.43
N ASP A 415 -19.15 15.94 -2.75
CA ASP A 415 -19.93 14.70 -2.63
C ASP A 415 -19.30 13.73 -1.64
N GLU A 416 -20.12 12.95 -0.96
CA GLU A 416 -19.66 12.03 0.07
C GLU A 416 -20.36 10.68 -0.10
N PRO A 417 -19.70 9.56 0.23
CA PRO A 417 -20.36 8.26 0.15
C PRO A 417 -21.52 8.20 1.15
N LEU A 418 -22.67 7.67 0.71
CA LEU A 418 -23.84 7.49 1.57
C LEU A 418 -23.57 6.59 2.76
N ARG A 419 -22.71 5.59 2.56
CA ARG A 419 -22.29 4.66 3.60
C ARG A 419 -20.79 4.45 3.51
N PHE A 420 -20.13 4.42 4.65
CA PHE A 420 -18.74 4.02 4.77
C PHE A 420 -18.46 3.34 6.11
N PHE A 421 -17.28 2.72 6.20
CA PHE A 421 -16.74 2.14 7.42
C PHE A 421 -15.43 2.83 7.76
N GLY A 422 -15.20 3.07 9.04
CA GLY A 422 -13.93 3.60 9.53
C GLY A 422 -13.31 2.65 10.55
N ALA A 423 -11.98 2.65 10.59
CA ALA A 423 -11.22 1.88 11.58
C ALA A 423 -10.00 2.67 12.03
N ALA A 424 -9.70 2.64 13.33
CA ALA A 424 -8.56 3.36 13.87
C ALA A 424 -8.08 2.77 15.20
N GLU A 425 -6.77 2.61 15.34
CA GLU A 425 -6.13 2.36 16.64
C GLU A 425 -5.60 3.65 17.29
N LEU A 426 -5.35 4.67 16.47
CA LEU A 426 -4.75 5.95 16.87
C LEU A 426 -5.65 7.12 16.44
N PRO A 427 -5.68 8.23 17.21
CA PRO A 427 -6.39 9.45 16.85
C PRO A 427 -6.11 9.97 15.44
N ARG A 428 -4.85 9.94 15.01
CA ARG A 428 -4.43 10.41 13.67
C ARG A 428 -5.07 9.65 12.51
N ASP A 429 -5.55 8.44 12.75
CA ASP A 429 -6.19 7.58 11.76
C ASP A 429 -7.73 7.59 11.90
N GLY A 430 -8.28 8.41 12.81
CA GLY A 430 -9.69 8.39 13.20
C GLY A 430 -10.65 9.11 12.26
N LYS A 431 -10.16 9.96 11.34
CA LYS A 431 -11.01 10.71 10.39
C LYS A 431 -11.30 9.86 9.15
N TRP A 432 -12.58 9.70 8.84
CA TRP A 432 -13.07 8.98 7.68
C TRP A 432 -14.24 9.73 7.05
N TYR A 433 -14.04 10.22 5.82
CA TYR A 433 -15.07 10.95 5.06
C TYR A 433 -15.70 12.06 5.91
N TRP A 434 -17.02 11.98 6.14
CA TRP A 434 -17.80 12.92 6.92
C TRP A 434 -17.93 12.55 8.41
N ALA A 435 -17.04 11.72 8.96
CA ALA A 435 -16.96 11.47 10.41
C ALA A 435 -15.53 11.39 10.93
N ALA A 436 -15.37 11.54 12.24
CA ALA A 436 -14.10 11.32 12.92
C ALA A 436 -14.28 10.70 14.30
N ILE A 437 -13.51 9.65 14.61
CA ILE A 437 -13.40 9.10 15.95
C ILE A 437 -12.61 10.08 16.82
N THR A 438 -13.20 10.52 17.92
CA THR A 438 -12.56 11.43 18.89
C THR A 438 -12.27 10.77 20.24
N GLY A 439 -12.77 9.55 20.47
CA GLY A 439 -12.61 8.83 21.73
C GLY A 439 -12.74 7.32 21.58
N TRP A 440 -11.93 6.59 22.35
CA TRP A 440 -11.86 5.14 22.42
C TRP A 440 -12.32 4.68 23.80
N GLU A 441 -13.12 3.61 23.85
CA GLU A 441 -13.43 2.97 25.15
C GLU A 441 -12.17 2.29 25.74
N LYS A 442 -11.37 1.66 24.87
CA LYS A 442 -10.08 1.04 25.17
C LYS A 442 -9.03 1.59 24.21
N TRP A 443 -8.20 2.50 24.71
CA TRP A 443 -7.09 3.09 23.96
C TRP A 443 -6.04 2.05 23.55
N GLY A 444 -5.45 2.23 22.36
CA GLY A 444 -4.45 1.31 21.81
C GLY A 444 -5.03 -0.02 21.31
N ARG A 445 -6.35 -0.14 21.25
CA ARG A 445 -7.07 -1.23 20.58
C ARG A 445 -7.78 -0.68 19.34
N LEU A 446 -7.98 -1.55 18.36
CA LEU A 446 -8.70 -1.21 17.16
C LEU A 446 -10.13 -0.80 17.50
N THR A 447 -10.54 0.32 16.95
CA THR A 447 -11.90 0.83 16.99
C THR A 447 -12.48 0.79 15.60
N ARG A 448 -13.78 0.50 15.50
CA ARG A 448 -14.50 0.47 14.23
C ARG A 448 -15.81 1.21 14.34
N PHE A 449 -16.25 1.76 13.23
CA PHE A 449 -17.59 2.26 13.09
C PHE A 449 -18.07 2.16 11.65
N SER A 450 -19.39 2.22 11.47
CA SER A 450 -20.01 2.46 10.19
C SER A 450 -20.91 3.69 10.30
N CYS A 451 -21.03 4.43 9.21
CA CYS A 451 -21.89 5.60 9.10
C CYS A 451 -22.69 5.47 7.81
N GLU A 452 -24.01 5.64 7.89
CA GLU A 452 -24.93 5.54 6.75
C GLU A 452 -25.99 6.64 6.81
N ILE A 453 -26.21 7.32 5.70
CA ILE A 453 -27.35 8.21 5.48
C ILE A 453 -28.50 7.38 4.89
N GLN A 454 -29.60 7.31 5.62
CA GLN A 454 -30.82 6.65 5.21
C GLN A 454 -31.90 7.68 4.82
N LYS A 455 -32.98 7.19 4.21
CA LYS A 455 -34.12 8.03 3.84
C LYS A 455 -34.70 8.77 5.05
N ALA A 456 -35.35 9.91 4.79
CA ALA A 456 -36.00 10.74 5.80
C ALA A 456 -35.03 11.35 6.84
N ASN A 457 -33.85 11.78 6.39
CA ASN A 457 -32.82 12.41 7.21
C ASN A 457 -32.46 11.57 8.45
N ILE A 458 -32.08 10.31 8.24
CA ILE A 458 -31.61 9.44 9.33
C ILE A 458 -30.13 9.17 9.11
N ILE A 459 -29.29 9.53 10.08
CA ILE A 459 -27.90 9.08 10.16
C ILE A 459 -27.86 7.86 11.08
N TYR A 460 -27.46 6.73 10.53
CA TYR A 460 -27.28 5.48 11.23
C TYR A 460 -25.80 5.21 11.47
N ILE A 461 -25.45 4.85 12.71
CA ILE A 461 -24.09 4.63 13.16
C ILE A 461 -24.00 3.29 13.90
N GLU A 462 -23.05 2.45 13.53
CA GLU A 462 -22.65 1.29 14.33
C GLU A 462 -21.27 1.54 14.90
N THR A 463 -21.03 1.16 16.15
CA THR A 463 -19.75 1.41 16.82
C THR A 463 -19.22 0.18 17.54
N GLU A 464 -17.90 0.00 17.51
CA GLU A 464 -17.15 -0.99 18.27
C GLU A 464 -15.94 -0.28 18.90
N ASN A 465 -15.83 -0.28 20.23
CA ASN A 465 -14.75 0.39 20.98
C ASN A 465 -14.68 1.94 20.77
N VAL A 466 -15.79 2.58 20.41
CA VAL A 466 -15.90 4.06 20.26
C VAL A 466 -16.53 4.66 21.51
N SER A 467 -15.91 5.69 22.09
CA SER A 467 -16.51 6.47 23.19
C SER A 467 -16.94 7.87 22.78
N SER A 468 -16.38 8.43 21.70
CA SER A 468 -16.88 9.66 21.10
C SER A 468 -16.53 9.74 19.61
N LEU A 469 -17.40 10.40 18.85
CA LEU A 469 -17.26 10.60 17.42
C LEU A 469 -17.90 11.93 16.99
N ASN A 470 -17.34 12.56 15.98
CA ASN A 470 -17.88 13.75 15.36
C ASN A 470 -18.45 13.37 13.99
N ILE A 471 -19.65 13.87 13.67
CA ILE A 471 -20.31 13.73 12.38
C ILE A 471 -20.38 15.09 11.73
N PHE A 472 -19.68 15.28 10.61
CA PHE A 472 -19.78 16.49 9.81
C PHE A 472 -20.96 16.33 8.86
N ILE A 473 -21.91 17.25 8.85
CA ILE A 473 -23.17 17.07 8.15
C ILE A 473 -22.94 17.04 6.63
N PRO A 474 -23.23 15.93 5.92
CA PRO A 474 -23.11 15.83 4.47
C PRO A 474 -24.34 16.46 3.80
N PHE A 475 -24.38 17.79 3.78
CA PHE A 475 -25.53 18.61 3.35
C PHE A 475 -26.18 18.24 2.01
N PRO A 476 -25.47 17.77 0.96
CA PRO A 476 -26.12 17.40 -0.31
C PRO A 476 -27.16 16.27 -0.18
N GLU A 477 -27.06 15.44 0.86
CA GLU A 477 -27.89 14.25 1.05
C GLU A 477 -28.97 14.42 2.13
N ILE A 478 -28.96 15.56 2.83
CA ILE A 478 -29.85 15.86 3.95
C ILE A 478 -30.75 17.04 3.59
N ASP A 479 -32.05 16.85 3.78
CA ASP A 479 -33.04 17.92 3.57
C ASP A 479 -33.05 18.86 4.79
N ASN A 480 -32.40 20.02 4.70
CA ASN A 480 -32.28 20.96 5.81
C ASN A 480 -33.62 21.51 6.34
N GLU A 481 -34.74 21.31 5.62
CA GLU A 481 -36.08 21.72 6.07
C GLU A 481 -36.74 20.68 7.00
N LYS A 482 -36.14 19.50 7.16
CA LYS A 482 -36.67 18.40 7.96
C LYS A 482 -35.75 18.05 9.14
N PRO A 483 -36.32 17.63 10.29
CA PRO A 483 -35.52 17.17 11.42
C PRO A 483 -34.58 16.01 11.02
N LEU A 484 -33.33 16.11 11.45
CA LEU A 484 -32.33 15.06 11.34
C LEU A 484 -32.42 14.13 12.55
N GLU A 485 -32.47 12.83 12.33
CA GLU A 485 -32.47 11.80 13.37
C GLU A 485 -31.12 11.06 13.37
N VAL A 486 -30.50 10.89 14.55
CA VAL A 486 -29.29 10.07 14.72
C VAL A 486 -29.63 8.82 15.49
N ARG A 487 -29.24 7.68 14.93
CA ARG A 487 -29.32 6.36 15.58
C ARG A 487 -27.94 5.77 15.74
N ILE A 488 -27.62 5.32 16.95
CA ILE A 488 -26.35 4.65 17.26
C ILE A 488 -26.68 3.25 17.78
N ASN A 489 -26.14 2.20 17.16
CA ASN A 489 -26.38 0.80 17.52
C ASN A 489 -27.89 0.45 17.63
N ASN A 490 -28.68 0.89 16.64
CA ASN A 490 -30.15 0.76 16.56
C ASN A 490 -30.99 1.58 17.53
N GLU A 491 -30.39 2.36 18.43
CA GLU A 491 -31.12 3.22 19.35
C GLU A 491 -31.10 4.68 18.90
N LYS A 492 -32.22 5.39 19.07
CA LYS A 492 -32.36 6.80 18.71
C LYS A 492 -31.84 7.70 19.84
N TYR A 493 -30.88 8.56 19.52
CA TYR A 493 -30.26 9.48 20.48
C TYR A 493 -30.47 10.96 20.18
N PHE A 494 -30.77 11.31 18.93
CA PHE A 494 -31.01 12.68 18.51
C PHE A 494 -32.18 12.75 17.51
N LYS A 495 -32.99 13.79 17.60
CA LYS A 495 -33.97 14.17 16.56
C LYS A 495 -34.31 15.64 16.68
N ASP A 496 -33.77 16.47 15.80
CA ASP A 496 -34.01 17.92 15.81
C ASP A 496 -33.69 18.55 14.44
N ASN A 497 -34.10 19.80 14.24
CA ASN A 497 -33.67 20.60 13.09
C ASN A 497 -32.20 20.98 13.20
N LEU A 498 -31.53 21.18 12.07
CA LEU A 498 -30.10 21.53 12.07
C LEU A 498 -29.85 22.98 12.49
N ASP A 499 -30.72 23.93 12.17
CA ASP A 499 -30.61 25.34 12.57
C ASP A 499 -29.22 25.98 12.29
N GLY A 500 -28.59 25.62 11.17
CA GLY A 500 -27.24 26.09 10.79
C GLY A 500 -26.07 25.29 11.39
N CYS A 501 -26.35 24.27 12.19
CA CYS A 501 -25.38 23.28 12.68
C CYS A 501 -24.70 22.53 11.53
N THR A 502 -23.38 22.40 11.59
CA THR A 502 -22.58 21.69 10.57
C THR A 502 -21.89 20.44 11.13
N GLU A 503 -21.98 20.22 12.43
CA GLU A 503 -21.33 19.10 13.11
C GLU A 503 -22.22 18.56 14.24
N LEU A 504 -22.27 17.24 14.41
CA LEU A 504 -22.84 16.60 15.59
C LEU A 504 -21.73 15.93 16.38
N ILE A 505 -21.67 16.21 17.67
CA ILE A 505 -20.66 15.66 18.59
C ILE A 505 -21.37 14.58 19.40
N CYS A 506 -21.09 13.32 19.11
CA CYS A 506 -21.66 12.21 19.86
C CYS A 506 -20.66 11.72 20.91
N THR A 507 -21.05 11.76 22.18
CA THR A 507 -20.20 11.35 23.31
C THR A 507 -20.92 10.34 24.19
N LYS A 508 -20.20 9.30 24.61
CA LYS A 508 -20.71 8.30 25.54
C LYS A 508 -20.45 8.74 26.99
N SER A 509 -21.51 8.90 27.76
CA SER A 509 -21.45 9.25 29.19
C SER A 509 -21.02 8.05 30.06
N GLU A 510 -20.65 8.28 31.33
CA GLU A 510 -20.20 7.24 32.29
C GLU A 510 -21.20 6.07 32.46
N GLY A 511 -22.47 6.23 32.07
CA GLY A 511 -23.51 5.20 32.07
C GLY A 511 -23.69 4.45 30.74
N MET A 512 -22.74 4.55 29.80
CA MET A 512 -22.78 3.94 28.46
C MET A 512 -23.88 4.46 27.51
N ARG A 513 -24.59 5.54 27.88
CA ARG A 513 -25.57 6.21 27.03
C ARG A 513 -24.91 7.28 26.17
N TRP A 514 -25.28 7.34 24.89
CA TRP A 514 -24.86 8.41 23.99
C TRP A 514 -25.62 9.71 24.25
N ASP A 515 -24.88 10.80 24.21
CA ASP A 515 -25.38 12.18 24.12
C ASP A 515 -24.92 12.78 22.78
N VAL A 516 -25.75 13.64 22.18
CA VAL A 516 -25.50 14.22 20.85
C VAL A 516 -25.72 15.72 20.93
N GLU A 517 -24.64 16.48 20.77
CA GLU A 517 -24.64 17.94 20.80
C GLU A 517 -24.47 18.52 19.39
N LYS A 518 -25.09 19.68 19.13
CA LYS A 518 -24.90 20.46 17.90
C LYS A 518 -23.61 21.28 17.99
N GLY A 519 -22.82 21.29 16.93
CA GLY A 519 -21.54 21.99 16.81
C GLY A 519 -21.37 22.73 15.48
N VAL A 520 -20.23 23.41 15.36
CA VAL A 520 -19.83 24.15 14.16
C VAL A 520 -18.41 23.73 13.79
N GLY A 521 -18.32 22.68 12.97
CA GLY A 521 -17.07 22.09 12.49
C GLY A 521 -17.24 21.56 11.07
N SER A 522 -16.13 21.19 10.42
CA SER A 522 -16.14 20.57 9.09
C SER A 522 -15.08 19.48 9.01
N ALA A 523 -15.29 18.53 8.09
CA ALA A 523 -14.34 17.44 7.88
C ALA A 523 -12.98 18.01 7.46
N GLU A 524 -12.95 19.01 6.58
CA GLU A 524 -11.74 19.63 6.02
C GLU A 524 -10.89 20.31 7.10
N THR A 525 -11.54 20.94 8.09
CA THR A 525 -10.87 21.69 9.16
C THR A 525 -10.59 20.86 10.40
N PHE A 526 -11.16 19.66 10.51
CA PHE A 526 -10.97 18.77 11.65
C PHE A 526 -9.50 18.45 11.90
N GLN A 527 -9.07 18.65 13.15
CA GLN A 527 -7.76 18.26 13.65
C GLN A 527 -7.94 17.26 14.78
N TYR A 528 -7.29 16.11 14.67
CA TYR A 528 -7.29 15.13 15.74
C TYR A 528 -6.48 15.64 16.94
N LYS A 529 -6.85 15.19 18.13
CA LYS A 529 -6.07 15.45 19.36
C LYS A 529 -5.30 14.19 19.73
N LYS A 530 -3.98 14.33 19.89
CA LYS A 530 -3.14 13.25 20.40
C LYS A 530 -3.60 12.81 21.79
N LYS A 531 -3.49 11.51 22.07
CA LYS A 531 -3.81 10.97 23.40
C LYS A 531 -2.54 10.93 24.25
N VAL A 532 -2.39 11.86 25.19
CA VAL A 532 -1.31 11.76 26.21
C VAL A 532 -1.59 10.57 27.12
N ILE A 533 -0.59 9.69 27.28
CA ILE A 533 -0.66 8.47 28.10
C ILE A 533 0.37 8.44 29.23
N GLY A 534 1.34 9.35 29.23
CA GLY A 534 2.35 9.44 30.28
C GLY A 534 3.34 10.57 30.05
N LYS A 535 4.48 10.51 30.75
CA LYS A 535 5.57 11.49 30.62
C LYS A 535 6.96 10.84 30.65
N ALA A 536 7.95 11.46 30.00
CA ALA A 536 9.36 11.11 30.13
C ALA A 536 10.13 12.24 30.83
N GLU A 537 10.90 11.91 31.87
CA GLU A 537 11.71 12.90 32.62
C GLU A 537 12.93 13.41 31.85
N ALA A 538 13.45 12.55 30.96
CA ALA A 538 14.60 12.81 30.11
C ALA A 538 14.30 12.34 28.68
N GLU A 539 15.04 12.89 27.73
CA GLU A 539 15.05 12.37 26.36
C GLU A 539 15.75 11.01 26.35
N LEU A 540 15.19 10.04 25.65
CA LEU A 540 15.77 8.71 25.46
C LEU A 540 16.20 8.57 23.99
N LYS A 541 17.52 8.52 23.78
CA LYS A 541 18.12 8.47 22.45
C LYS A 541 18.45 7.05 22.00
N ARG A 542 18.44 6.85 20.68
CA ARG A 542 18.85 5.60 20.00
C ARG A 542 20.37 5.44 19.82
N GLU A 543 21.16 6.42 20.21
CA GLU A 543 22.62 6.44 20.01
C GLU A 543 23.39 5.80 21.18
N GLY A 544 24.64 5.42 20.90
CA GLY A 544 25.57 4.84 21.88
C GLY A 544 25.54 3.31 21.92
N ASP A 545 26.48 2.72 22.67
CA ASP A 545 26.60 1.26 22.82
C ASP A 545 25.43 0.64 23.59
N ASP A 546 24.78 1.41 24.46
CA ASP A 546 23.54 1.05 25.13
C ASP A 546 22.50 2.15 24.99
N PRO A 547 21.75 2.16 23.88
CA PRO A 547 20.70 3.14 23.66
C PRO A 547 19.67 3.12 24.79
N GLN A 548 19.49 4.25 25.47
CA GLN A 548 18.60 4.37 26.63
C GLN A 548 17.17 3.95 26.31
N ILE A 549 16.71 4.28 25.10
CA ILE A 549 15.39 3.90 24.62
C ILE A 549 15.24 2.39 24.40
N GLY A 550 16.28 1.72 23.93
CA GLY A 550 16.28 0.27 23.76
C GLY A 550 16.32 -0.46 25.08
N SER A 551 17.13 0.04 26.01
CA SER A 551 17.14 -0.42 27.39
C SER A 551 15.78 -0.26 28.08
N PHE A 552 15.04 0.84 27.83
CA PHE A 552 13.67 1.02 28.32
C PHE A 552 12.70 0.00 27.69
N VAL A 553 12.71 -0.16 26.37
CA VAL A 553 11.82 -1.13 25.71
C VAL A 553 12.10 -2.55 26.21
N ALA A 554 13.37 -2.91 26.41
CA ALA A 554 13.76 -4.19 27.00
C ALA A 554 13.22 -4.36 28.44
N ASP A 555 13.23 -3.29 29.26
CA ASP A 555 12.62 -3.31 30.60
C ASP A 555 11.11 -3.54 30.56
N VAL A 556 10.40 -2.93 29.59
CA VAL A 556 8.97 -3.15 29.43
C VAL A 556 8.68 -4.61 29.06
N LEU A 557 9.48 -5.18 28.15
CA LEU A 557 9.34 -6.57 27.74
C LEU A 557 9.61 -7.53 28.91
N SER A 558 10.69 -7.33 29.67
CA SER A 558 10.98 -8.19 30.83
C SER A 558 9.89 -8.09 31.89
N TRP A 559 9.39 -6.89 32.16
CA TRP A 559 8.31 -6.64 33.11
C TRP A 559 7.02 -7.37 32.73
N ILE A 560 6.52 -7.19 31.50
CA ILE A 560 5.17 -7.65 31.12
C ILE A 560 5.05 -9.18 31.13
N VAL A 561 6.12 -9.91 30.79
CA VAL A 561 6.14 -11.37 30.80
C VAL A 561 6.77 -11.97 32.07
N SER A 562 7.18 -11.12 33.03
CA SER A 562 7.89 -11.54 34.24
C SER A 562 9.12 -12.40 33.92
N ALA A 563 9.98 -11.88 33.04
CA ALA A 563 11.26 -12.49 32.67
C ALA A 563 12.39 -11.94 33.55
N ASP A 564 13.47 -12.71 33.71
CA ASP A 564 14.65 -12.28 34.48
C ASP A 564 15.41 -11.17 33.75
N ALA A 565 15.36 -11.18 32.41
CA ALA A 565 16.07 -10.28 31.53
C ALA A 565 15.36 -10.16 30.18
N ALA A 566 15.80 -9.23 29.34
CA ALA A 566 15.36 -9.13 27.95
C ALA A 566 16.51 -8.81 27.02
N ILE A 567 16.39 -9.28 25.77
CA ILE A 567 17.30 -8.99 24.66
C ILE A 567 16.43 -8.60 23.47
N ILE A 568 16.64 -7.40 22.93
CA ILE A 568 15.92 -6.91 21.75
C ILE A 568 16.89 -6.40 20.69
N PRO A 569 16.58 -6.54 19.39
CA PRO A 569 17.43 -6.01 18.33
C PRO A 569 17.30 -4.49 18.29
N ARG A 570 18.43 -3.78 18.20
CA ARG A 570 18.44 -2.31 18.11
C ARG A 570 17.70 -1.80 16.87
N SER A 571 17.79 -2.53 15.77
CA SER A 571 17.08 -2.23 14.51
C SER A 571 15.55 -2.22 14.65
N GLY A 572 15.00 -2.80 15.73
CA GLY A 572 13.57 -2.74 16.03
C GLY A 572 13.07 -1.36 16.51
N ILE A 573 13.98 -0.47 16.91
CA ILE A 573 13.65 0.84 17.49
C ILE A 573 13.77 1.94 16.43
N ARG A 574 12.64 2.60 16.14
CA ARG A 574 12.49 3.47 14.98
C ARG A 574 12.77 4.94 15.28
N LYS A 575 12.49 5.40 16.50
CA LYS A 575 12.59 6.82 16.89
C LYS A 575 13.18 7.01 18.29
N ASP A 576 13.70 8.20 18.53
CA ASP A 576 14.00 8.69 19.87
C ASP A 576 12.70 9.06 20.58
N LEU A 577 12.71 9.05 21.92
CA LEU A 577 11.58 9.50 22.73
C LEU A 577 11.91 10.82 23.42
N ARG A 578 11.18 11.88 23.07
CA ARG A 578 11.41 13.23 23.59
C ARG A 578 11.04 13.32 25.07
N LYS A 579 11.73 14.19 25.80
CA LYS A 579 11.34 14.61 27.15
C LYS A 579 9.97 15.30 27.12
N GLY A 580 9.15 15.08 28.14
CA GLY A 580 7.85 15.74 28.31
C GLY A 580 6.68 14.77 28.21
N ASP A 581 5.54 15.25 27.72
CA ASP A 581 4.34 14.43 27.54
C ASP A 581 4.56 13.40 26.44
N ILE A 582 4.17 12.16 26.73
CA ILE A 582 4.23 11.02 25.81
C ILE A 582 2.83 10.69 25.36
N SER A 583 2.61 10.74 24.05
CA SER A 583 1.35 10.35 23.43
C SER A 583 1.33 8.88 23.02
N LEU A 584 0.13 8.35 22.83
CA LEU A 584 -0.11 7.01 22.29
C LEU A 584 0.60 6.83 20.95
N GLU A 585 0.54 7.84 20.08
CA GLU A 585 1.19 7.85 18.78
C GLU A 585 2.72 7.77 18.88
N ASP A 586 3.31 8.42 19.89
CA ASP A 586 4.77 8.36 20.09
C ASP A 586 5.22 6.92 20.41
N ILE A 587 4.38 6.14 21.11
CA ILE A 587 4.66 4.73 21.44
C ILE A 587 4.47 3.81 20.25
N PHE A 588 3.42 4.02 19.45
CA PHE A 588 3.20 3.22 18.25
C PHE A 588 4.23 3.50 17.16
N ASP A 589 4.77 4.71 17.11
CA ASP A 589 5.86 5.07 16.20
C ASP A 589 7.23 4.60 16.68
N LEU A 590 7.34 4.23 17.97
CA LEU A 590 8.62 3.90 18.60
C LEU A 590 9.20 2.59 18.07
N ASN A 591 8.37 1.58 17.83
CA ASN A 591 8.78 0.24 17.44
C ASN A 591 7.88 -0.32 16.33
N TYR A 592 8.34 -1.37 15.65
CA TYR A 592 7.47 -2.17 14.79
C TYR A 592 6.44 -2.95 15.62
N ARG A 593 5.29 -3.29 15.02
CA ARG A 593 4.37 -4.25 15.63
C ARG A 593 5.03 -5.62 15.64
N ASP A 594 5.31 -6.11 16.84
CA ASP A 594 5.88 -7.45 17.01
C ASP A 594 5.26 -8.12 18.24
N ILE A 595 5.37 -9.44 18.27
CA ILE A 595 4.92 -10.28 19.38
C ILE A 595 6.11 -10.57 20.29
N ILE A 596 5.87 -10.55 21.59
CA ILE A 596 6.88 -10.86 22.60
C ILE A 596 7.02 -12.38 22.71
N TYR A 597 8.26 -12.86 22.68
CA TYR A 597 8.61 -14.26 22.91
C TYR A 597 9.44 -14.38 24.18
N THR A 598 9.49 -15.59 24.73
CA THR A 598 10.41 -15.92 25.82
C THR A 598 11.20 -17.19 25.55
N PHE A 599 12.42 -17.25 26.04
CA PHE A 599 13.26 -18.46 26.01
C PHE A 599 14.05 -18.61 27.30
N ARG A 600 14.71 -19.76 27.47
CA ARG A 600 15.53 -20.07 28.65
C ARG A 600 16.95 -20.45 28.24
N VAL A 601 17.93 -19.88 28.92
CA VAL A 601 19.37 -20.16 28.73
C VAL A 601 20.11 -20.08 30.06
N LYS A 602 21.24 -20.78 30.17
CA LYS A 602 22.16 -20.60 31.32
C LYS A 602 23.00 -19.34 31.16
N GLY A 603 23.51 -18.79 32.26
CA GLY A 603 24.41 -17.63 32.24
C GLY A 603 25.63 -17.81 31.33
N ALA A 604 26.16 -19.03 31.22
CA ALA A 604 27.25 -19.36 30.30
C ALA A 604 26.86 -19.25 28.82
N GLU A 605 25.63 -19.58 28.46
CA GLU A 605 25.10 -19.45 27.10
C GLU A 605 24.78 -17.99 26.81
N LEU A 606 24.18 -17.28 27.78
CA LEU A 606 23.93 -15.84 27.69
C LEU A 606 25.23 -15.05 27.45
N TYR A 607 26.33 -15.42 28.12
CA TYR A 607 27.65 -14.85 27.86
C TYR A 607 28.07 -15.05 26.39
N LYS A 608 27.96 -16.28 25.86
CA LYS A 608 28.33 -16.57 24.46
C LYS A 608 27.51 -15.76 23.47
N MET A 609 26.20 -15.64 23.70
CA MET A 609 25.31 -14.85 22.85
C MET A 609 25.70 -13.37 22.84
N MET A 610 26.02 -12.79 23.99
CA MET A 610 26.44 -11.38 24.07
C MET A 610 27.84 -11.15 23.52
N ASP A 611 28.77 -12.09 23.74
CA ASP A 611 30.13 -12.04 23.18
C ASP A 611 30.11 -12.16 21.64
N PHE A 612 29.17 -12.94 21.08
CA PHE A 612 28.90 -12.94 19.65
C PHE A 612 28.32 -11.60 19.19
N ASN A 613 27.32 -11.07 19.89
CA ASN A 613 26.59 -9.86 19.46
C ASN A 613 27.49 -8.61 19.39
N ILE A 614 28.42 -8.42 20.34
CA ILE A 614 29.35 -7.27 20.35
C ILE A 614 30.39 -7.28 19.23
N LYS A 615 30.55 -8.42 18.54
CA LYS A 615 31.38 -8.57 17.33
C LYS A 615 30.63 -8.22 16.04
N LEU A 616 29.33 -7.92 16.14
CA LEU A 616 28.52 -7.49 15.01
C LEU A 616 28.57 -5.96 14.83
N ASN A 617 28.23 -5.53 13.61
CA ASN A 617 27.99 -4.13 13.28
C ASN A 617 26.88 -3.55 14.16
N GLU A 618 26.93 -2.23 14.38
CA GLU A 618 26.05 -1.52 15.31
C GLU A 618 24.54 -1.72 15.03
N ASP A 619 24.15 -1.84 13.76
CA ASP A 619 22.79 -2.11 13.30
C ASP A 619 22.25 -3.49 13.72
N ARG A 620 23.15 -4.44 13.97
CA ARG A 620 22.85 -5.82 14.40
C ARG A 620 23.11 -6.05 15.88
N ARG A 621 23.45 -5.01 16.64
CA ARG A 621 23.59 -5.12 18.09
C ARG A 621 22.24 -5.17 18.79
N CYS A 622 22.24 -5.75 19.98
CA CYS A 622 21.06 -5.89 20.83
C CYS A 622 21.12 -4.92 22.02
N CYS A 623 19.94 -4.47 22.46
CA CYS A 623 19.75 -3.77 23.73
C CYS A 623 19.27 -4.78 24.79
N VAL A 624 19.60 -4.51 26.06
CA VAL A 624 19.42 -5.49 27.14
C VAL A 624 18.69 -4.92 28.36
N SER A 625 18.06 -5.81 29.13
CA SER A 625 17.50 -5.57 30.45
C SER A 625 17.84 -6.73 31.39
N GLY A 626 17.90 -6.49 32.70
CA GLY A 626 18.06 -7.53 33.73
C GLY A 626 19.51 -7.98 34.01
N PHE A 627 20.48 -7.57 33.20
CA PHE A 627 21.91 -7.79 33.43
C PHE A 627 22.74 -6.62 32.87
N ASN A 628 24.03 -6.58 33.20
CA ASN A 628 24.99 -5.61 32.69
C ASN A 628 26.29 -6.31 32.31
N PHE A 629 27.10 -5.70 31.46
CA PHE A 629 28.43 -6.19 31.12
C PHE A 629 29.34 -5.09 30.56
N THR A 630 30.65 -5.32 30.66
CA THR A 630 31.68 -4.45 30.08
C THR A 630 32.41 -5.20 28.98
N TYR A 631 32.60 -4.56 27.82
CA TYR A 631 33.35 -5.11 26.69
C TYR A 631 34.46 -4.17 26.22
N ARG A 632 35.54 -4.74 25.71
CA ARG A 632 36.67 -4.01 25.13
C ARG A 632 36.53 -3.97 23.62
N VAL A 633 36.71 -2.77 23.06
CA VAL A 633 36.83 -2.57 21.62
C VAL A 633 38.27 -2.70 21.19
N VAL A 634 38.51 -3.41 20.08
CA VAL A 634 39.81 -3.50 19.43
C VAL A 634 39.68 -3.08 17.96
N GLU A 635 40.80 -2.83 17.26
CA GLU A 635 40.79 -2.29 15.89
C GLU A 635 39.93 -3.12 14.91
N GLU A 636 39.93 -4.44 15.08
CA GLU A 636 39.12 -5.35 14.28
C GLU A 636 37.84 -5.72 15.03
N LEU A 637 36.68 -5.26 14.54
CA LEU A 637 35.36 -5.45 15.17
C LEU A 637 35.09 -6.90 15.61
N GLY A 638 35.48 -7.88 14.77
CA GLY A 638 35.29 -9.31 15.05
C GLY A 638 36.09 -9.84 16.24
N LYS A 639 37.03 -9.05 16.78
CA LYS A 639 37.88 -9.39 17.92
C LYS A 639 37.48 -8.68 19.22
N ASN A 640 36.40 -7.89 19.21
CA ASN A 640 35.83 -7.35 20.45
C ASN A 640 35.53 -8.50 21.43
N ASN A 641 35.69 -8.25 22.73
CA ASN A 641 35.47 -9.28 23.74
C ASN A 641 34.88 -8.71 25.04
N ILE A 642 34.04 -9.52 25.70
CA ILE A 642 33.53 -9.17 27.03
C ILE A 642 34.66 -9.34 28.06
N VAL A 643 34.88 -8.31 28.89
CA VAL A 643 35.90 -8.29 29.96
C VAL A 643 35.30 -8.44 31.36
N GLU A 644 34.02 -8.10 31.53
CA GLU A 644 33.29 -8.23 32.79
C GLU A 644 31.84 -8.66 32.49
N PHE A 645 31.42 -9.78 33.07
CA PHE A 645 30.06 -10.31 32.92
C PHE A 645 29.58 -10.85 34.28
N PRO A 646 29.03 -9.99 35.17
CA PRO A 646 28.65 -10.35 36.54
C PRO A 646 27.34 -11.16 36.59
N VAL A 647 27.26 -12.22 35.81
CA VAL A 647 26.15 -13.16 35.74
C VAL A 647 26.67 -14.54 36.12
N ASP A 648 25.97 -15.23 37.03
CA ASP A 648 26.30 -16.61 37.41
C ASP A 648 26.18 -17.54 36.20
N PRO A 649 27.28 -18.20 35.76
CA PRO A 649 27.26 -19.07 34.58
C PRO A 649 26.30 -20.25 34.68
N SER A 650 25.97 -20.69 35.89
CA SER A 650 25.12 -21.86 36.16
C SER A 650 23.64 -21.52 36.30
N LYS A 651 23.31 -20.27 36.62
CA LYS A 651 21.94 -19.80 36.78
C LYS A 651 21.21 -19.85 35.44
N GLU A 652 20.01 -20.42 35.44
CA GLU A 652 19.09 -20.33 34.30
C GLU A 652 18.35 -18.99 34.32
N PHE A 653 18.27 -18.35 33.17
CA PHE A 653 17.55 -17.10 32.93
C PHE A 653 16.39 -17.34 31.98
N ARG A 654 15.22 -16.80 32.33
CA ARG A 654 14.14 -16.57 31.39
C ARG A 654 14.34 -15.22 30.72
N ILE A 655 14.52 -15.22 29.40
CA ILE A 655 14.76 -14.03 28.59
C ILE A 655 13.51 -13.69 27.78
N ALA A 656 13.11 -12.41 27.79
CA ALA A 656 12.12 -11.87 26.86
C ALA A 656 12.79 -11.32 25.58
N THR A 657 12.14 -11.50 24.43
CA THR A 657 12.63 -11.00 23.14
C THR A 657 11.47 -10.74 22.16
N THR A 658 11.78 -10.36 20.93
CA THR A 658 10.79 -10.07 19.89
C THR A 658 10.74 -11.17 18.83
N GLY A 659 9.58 -11.35 18.17
CA GLY A 659 9.43 -12.32 17.10
C GLY A 659 10.38 -12.09 15.92
N TYR A 660 10.71 -10.83 15.61
CA TYR A 660 11.74 -10.47 14.62
C TYR A 660 13.11 -11.07 14.97
N LEU A 661 13.52 -10.99 16.24
CA LEU A 661 14.78 -11.58 16.69
C LEU A 661 14.71 -13.10 16.63
N VAL A 662 13.60 -13.72 17.05
CA VAL A 662 13.41 -15.18 17.00
C VAL A 662 13.63 -15.71 15.57
N ARG A 663 13.03 -15.08 14.55
CA ARG A 663 13.19 -15.48 13.14
C ARG A 663 14.61 -15.34 12.60
N ARG A 664 15.48 -14.60 13.30
CA ARG A 664 16.85 -14.28 12.87
C ARG A 664 17.88 -14.56 13.96
N MET A 665 17.56 -15.46 14.90
CA MET A 665 18.32 -15.56 16.15
C MET A 665 19.79 -15.89 15.90
N LEU A 666 20.07 -16.83 15.00
CA LEU A 666 21.43 -17.17 14.58
C LEU A 666 22.24 -15.95 14.09
N LYS A 667 21.58 -15.02 13.37
CA LYS A 667 22.23 -13.81 12.85
C LYS A 667 22.56 -12.77 13.93
N PHE A 668 21.78 -12.73 15.01
CA PHE A 668 21.94 -11.74 16.09
C PHE A 668 22.74 -12.26 17.28
N LEU A 669 22.57 -13.55 17.62
CA LEU A 669 23.07 -14.16 18.85
C LEU A 669 24.01 -15.35 18.60
N GLY A 670 24.18 -15.80 17.34
CA GLY A 670 25.10 -16.87 16.98
C GLY A 670 24.64 -18.26 17.41
N ASP A 671 23.40 -18.40 17.89
CA ASP A 671 22.83 -19.64 18.38
C ASP A 671 21.30 -19.65 18.16
N GLU A 672 20.67 -20.82 18.27
CA GLU A 672 19.22 -21.00 18.20
C GLU A 672 18.67 -21.60 19.49
N VAL A 673 17.49 -21.14 19.92
CA VAL A 673 16.83 -21.65 21.12
C VAL A 673 15.34 -21.81 20.90
N ASN A 674 14.75 -22.76 21.63
CA ASN A 674 13.31 -22.94 21.66
C ASN A 674 12.63 -21.75 22.36
N CYS A 675 11.91 -20.98 21.57
CA CYS A 675 11.16 -19.82 22.02
C CYS A 675 9.68 -20.16 22.22
N LYS A 676 9.04 -19.50 23.19
CA LYS A 676 7.61 -19.58 23.46
C LYS A 676 6.96 -18.23 23.17
N ASN A 677 5.94 -18.23 22.33
CA ASN A 677 5.11 -17.06 22.08
C ASN A 677 4.33 -16.69 23.37
N SER A 678 4.26 -15.40 23.71
CA SER A 678 3.49 -14.91 24.86
C SER A 678 2.07 -14.44 24.52
N ASP A 679 1.73 -14.35 23.23
CA ASP A 679 0.52 -13.73 22.67
C ASP A 679 0.34 -12.25 23.04
N ILE A 680 1.37 -11.61 23.59
CA ILE A 680 1.38 -10.18 23.94
C ILE A 680 2.16 -9.41 22.88
N THR A 681 1.54 -8.37 22.33
CA THR A 681 2.23 -7.46 21.40
C THR A 681 3.07 -6.43 22.16
N MET A 682 4.12 -5.91 21.52
CA MET A 682 4.94 -4.84 22.09
C MET A 682 4.12 -3.60 22.45
N ASN A 683 3.21 -3.15 21.56
CA ASN A 683 2.38 -1.98 21.82
C ASN A 683 1.43 -2.19 23.00
N GLU A 684 0.88 -3.39 23.15
CA GLU A 684 0.08 -3.75 24.32
C GLU A 684 0.91 -3.70 25.61
N ALA A 685 2.13 -4.23 25.58
CA ALA A 685 3.03 -4.18 26.73
C ALA A 685 3.34 -2.74 27.15
N MET A 686 3.67 -1.88 26.19
CA MET A 686 3.93 -0.46 26.44
C MET A 686 2.70 0.26 27.00
N MET A 687 1.51 -0.02 26.45
CA MET A 687 0.26 0.56 26.94
C MET A 687 -0.02 0.17 28.39
N ARG A 688 0.13 -1.11 28.73
CA ARG A 688 -0.04 -1.60 30.11
C ARG A 688 1.00 -0.99 31.04
N TRP A 689 2.24 -0.81 30.57
CA TRP A 689 3.30 -0.18 31.35
C TRP A 689 2.95 1.28 31.68
N PHE A 690 2.50 2.07 30.70
CA PHE A 690 2.09 3.46 30.95
C PHE A 690 0.84 3.55 31.84
N GLN A 691 -0.10 2.62 31.71
CA GLN A 691 -1.24 2.54 32.64
C GLN A 691 -0.80 2.29 34.09
N GLN A 692 0.24 1.47 34.29
CA GLN A 692 0.74 1.12 35.62
C GLN A 692 1.66 2.20 36.22
N PHE A 693 2.58 2.76 35.43
CA PHE A 693 3.66 3.61 35.93
C PHE A 693 3.53 5.08 35.52
N GLY A 694 2.90 5.37 34.37
CA GLY A 694 2.62 6.72 33.87
C GLY A 694 3.82 7.60 33.54
N LYS A 695 5.04 7.21 33.94
CA LYS A 695 6.22 8.07 33.90
C LYS A 695 7.50 7.29 33.71
N ILE A 696 8.29 7.64 32.70
CA ILE A 696 9.62 7.09 32.45
C ILE A 696 10.67 7.92 33.18
N SER A 697 11.39 7.27 34.09
CA SER A 697 12.56 7.82 34.77
C SER A 697 13.85 7.60 33.97
N SER A 698 14.94 8.22 34.43
CA SER A 698 16.26 8.06 33.80
C SER A 698 16.69 6.59 33.72
N ILE A 699 17.05 6.14 32.52
CA ILE A 699 17.57 4.79 32.27
C ILE A 699 19.09 4.82 32.39
N LYS A 700 19.64 3.92 33.21
CA LYS A 700 21.09 3.77 33.41
C LYS A 700 21.66 2.82 32.35
N PRO A 701 22.85 3.11 31.77
CA PRO A 701 23.54 2.18 30.90
C PRO A 701 23.89 0.87 31.62
N ARG A 702 23.70 -0.24 30.91
CA ARG A 702 23.96 -1.64 31.27
C ARG A 702 25.07 -2.25 30.41
N ILE A 703 25.30 -1.72 29.20
CA ILE A 703 26.45 -2.10 28.37
C ILE A 703 27.49 -0.99 28.46
N LYS A 704 28.70 -1.36 28.89
CA LYS A 704 29.82 -0.43 28.99
C LYS A 704 30.92 -0.80 28.00
N ARG A 705 31.30 0.15 27.15
CA ARG A 705 32.47 0.06 26.29
C ARG A 705 33.71 0.59 27.01
N ILE A 706 34.82 -0.10 26.86
CA ILE A 706 36.17 0.40 27.17
C ILE A 706 37.06 0.28 25.94
N GLU A 707 38.05 1.17 25.85
CA GLU A 707 39.10 1.14 24.83
C GLU A 707 40.29 0.26 25.28
#